data_AF-A0A4P7SSN7-F1
#
_entry.id   AF-A0A4P7SSN7-F1
#
_cell.length_a   1.000
_cell.length_b   1.000
_cell.length_c   1.000
_cell.angle_alpha   90.00
_cell.angle_beta   90.00
_cell.angle_gamma   90.00
#
_symmetry.space_group_name_H-M   'P 1'
#
loop_
_entity.id
_entity.type
_entity.pdbx_description
1 polymer ?
#
loop_
_entity_poly.entity_id
_entity_poly.type
_entity_poly.pdbx_seq_one_letter_code
_entity_poly.pdbx_strand_id
1 'polypeptide(L)'
;MAQPSRWQRYVEAAVSEPRTGSREAAAPAGASSRRPGAGREAPGQEAPPGRWAEARARLLARLIPEPAAAAPSEGRPRRTDLRLVPPALLVWAAAVAGSWLAPVPLAALCLILTASAGVILARVSARGRTKARRGSGTNPGTSPGAVPGARRQRAAGRGHVSGRPAPRSFLTTLAIAMLLAAAAGAHSAVAASLRQDGAVAEAGAAHAAVVAELQIAGHPRQLRVPGRSGLADRWAVPATLLVMYSAGQRVDSEASLLVLGGKDWEHLVPGQRLRATGRLKAAEPGQTDAGILSASSVPVTLGAPDGWQEGPGMLRRSFTAAAATLGGDARGLLPGMVTGDTSRLDAGLDGAMKTVGMTHLTAVSGANCSLILGTLLLAARSLRLPRRAAAAVSLAGLGMFVLMVGPDASVLRAALMGAIGLTSLAFGRAGRGLSFLCLAVIGLLLTDPGLATRFGFILSVLATLGIVVAGRRIMDWLPPAVPRWVAAGLAVPLSAQVFCGPVIVLLQPQFSAYALPANVAAAALVPPVTLLGTAAVPLVQLVPPLAAALMAVAGAFAGGVAGVARFFTALPGAVLPWPEGLFGLTTMALFSVASLATLWFALHRAAAVRLAVAAHSWAVACLDLSLAVRRGRHGQRGLAVRHGRHGLVDRHGLVDRSGRGTLRLCKPTSGRNLQWLLPRPNAPGLPRRGPPPGVT
;
A
#
# COMPACT_ATOMS: atom_id res chain seq x y z
N MET A 1 -1.74 -14.38 -43.42
CA MET A 1 -1.62 -13.51 -42.23
C MET A 1 -3.02 -13.17 -41.75
N ALA A 2 -3.44 -13.76 -40.63
CA ALA A 2 -4.79 -13.58 -40.08
C ALA A 2 -4.93 -12.21 -39.40
N GLN A 3 -6.03 -11.50 -39.66
CA GLN A 3 -6.30 -10.21 -39.01
C GLN A 3 -6.57 -10.41 -37.50
N PRO A 4 -6.04 -9.52 -36.64
CA PRO A 4 -6.23 -9.63 -35.20
C PRO A 4 -7.71 -9.39 -34.80
N SER A 5 -8.17 -10.22 -33.86
CA SER A 5 -9.51 -10.15 -33.29
C SER A 5 -9.78 -8.78 -32.63
N ARG A 6 -11.05 -8.34 -32.59
CA ARG A 6 -11.43 -7.05 -32.00
C ARG A 6 -11.03 -6.94 -30.52
N TRP A 7 -10.94 -8.07 -29.82
CA TRP A 7 -10.49 -8.14 -28.42
C TRP A 7 -8.99 -7.88 -28.27
N GLN A 8 -8.16 -8.46 -29.14
CA GLN A 8 -6.71 -8.21 -29.13
C GLN A 8 -6.38 -6.74 -29.42
N ARG A 9 -7.11 -6.10 -30.35
CA ARG A 9 -6.99 -4.66 -30.60
C ARG A 9 -7.35 -3.80 -29.39
N TYR A 10 -8.32 -4.24 -28.58
CA TYR A 10 -8.73 -3.53 -27.37
C TYR A 10 -7.68 -3.66 -26.26
N VAL A 11 -7.07 -4.84 -26.13
CA VAL A 11 -5.96 -5.10 -25.20
C VAL A 11 -4.71 -4.33 -25.61
N GLU A 12 -4.36 -4.28 -26.90
CA GLU A 12 -3.24 -3.48 -27.41
C GLU A 12 -3.47 -1.97 -27.25
N ALA A 13 -4.69 -1.47 -27.48
CA ALA A 13 -5.03 -0.07 -27.28
C ALA A 13 -5.05 0.35 -25.80
N ALA A 14 -5.29 -0.59 -24.87
CA ALA A 14 -5.19 -0.33 -23.43
C ALA A 14 -3.73 -0.31 -22.93
N VAL A 15 -2.80 -0.87 -23.71
CA VAL A 15 -1.38 -1.04 -23.33
C VAL A 15 -0.45 -0.06 -24.04
N SER A 16 -0.82 0.49 -25.21
CA SER A 16 0.03 1.40 -25.99
C SER A 16 -0.29 2.89 -25.78
N GLU A 17 0.74 3.69 -25.46
CA GLU A 17 0.68 5.16 -25.43
C GLU A 17 0.66 5.76 -26.88
N PRO A 18 0.14 6.98 -27.08
CA PRO A 18 -0.03 7.56 -28.42
C PRO A 18 1.34 7.83 -29.08
N ARG A 19 1.57 7.25 -30.27
CA ARG A 19 2.73 7.58 -31.11
C ARG A 19 2.55 9.00 -31.66
N THR A 20 3.30 9.96 -31.13
CA THR A 20 3.55 11.24 -31.82
C THR A 20 4.43 10.98 -33.05
N GLY A 21 4.00 11.51 -34.20
CA GLY A 21 4.46 11.16 -35.53
C GLY A 21 5.97 11.21 -35.75
N SER A 22 6.48 10.16 -36.38
CA SER A 22 7.78 10.13 -37.03
C SER A 22 7.68 10.84 -38.38
N ARG A 23 8.35 11.97 -38.51
CA ARG A 23 8.72 12.53 -39.82
C ARG A 23 9.89 11.69 -40.32
N GLU A 24 9.71 11.04 -41.47
CA GLU A 24 10.78 10.42 -42.24
C GLU A 24 11.90 11.42 -42.50
N ALA A 25 13.14 11.03 -42.19
CA ALA A 25 14.32 11.66 -42.74
C ALA A 25 15.25 10.54 -43.21
N ALA A 26 15.45 10.53 -44.53
CA ALA A 26 16.21 9.56 -45.28
C ALA A 26 17.67 9.44 -44.83
N ALA A 27 18.20 8.23 -44.90
CA ALA A 27 19.63 7.97 -44.89
C ALA A 27 20.27 8.49 -46.20
N PRO A 28 21.54 8.87 -46.17
CA PRO A 28 22.42 8.64 -47.30
C PRO A 28 23.49 7.60 -46.94
N ALA A 29 23.63 6.66 -47.86
CA ALA A 29 24.76 5.76 -47.98
C ALA A 29 25.99 6.51 -48.52
N GLY A 30 27.18 6.00 -48.20
CA GLY A 30 28.40 6.23 -48.97
C GLY A 30 29.50 6.98 -48.21
N ALA A 31 30.60 6.28 -47.92
CA ALA A 31 31.92 6.55 -48.48
C ALA A 31 33.06 6.06 -47.56
N SER A 32 33.97 5.34 -48.19
CA SER A 32 35.26 4.84 -47.74
C SER A 32 36.20 5.89 -47.14
N SER A 33 37.08 5.50 -46.23
CA SER A 33 38.54 5.43 -46.48
C SER A 33 39.35 5.21 -45.19
N ARG A 34 40.38 4.37 -45.30
CA ARG A 34 41.49 4.20 -44.36
C ARG A 34 42.41 5.42 -44.45
N ARG A 35 42.91 5.93 -43.32
CA ARG A 35 44.36 6.07 -43.01
C ARG A 35 44.60 6.43 -41.53
N PRO A 36 45.81 6.15 -41.00
CA PRO A 36 46.10 6.05 -39.57
C PRO A 36 46.78 7.30 -38.99
N GLY A 37 46.72 7.44 -37.67
CA GLY A 37 47.67 8.23 -36.87
C GLY A 37 47.08 9.47 -36.18
N ALA A 38 46.91 9.40 -34.87
CA ALA A 38 47.22 10.47 -33.91
C ALA A 38 46.96 9.95 -32.49
N GLY A 39 47.93 10.19 -31.60
CA GLY A 39 48.09 9.49 -30.33
C GLY A 39 46.97 9.66 -29.31
N ARG A 40 46.83 8.64 -28.48
CA ARG A 40 46.26 8.77 -27.13
C ARG A 40 47.12 7.95 -26.18
N GLU A 41 47.66 8.66 -25.21
CA GLU A 41 48.45 8.19 -24.08
C GLU A 41 47.73 7.04 -23.36
N ALA A 42 48.49 5.99 -23.04
CA ALA A 42 48.04 4.87 -22.25
C ALA A 42 47.93 5.29 -20.77
N PRO A 43 46.80 5.04 -20.07
CA PRO A 43 46.82 5.01 -18.62
C PRO A 43 47.55 3.74 -18.16
N GLY A 44 48.35 3.89 -17.12
CA GLY A 44 49.31 2.90 -16.63
C GLY A 44 48.72 1.52 -16.36
N GLN A 45 49.57 0.51 -16.58
CA GLN A 45 49.36 -0.88 -16.20
C GLN A 45 49.01 -0.98 -14.71
N GLU A 46 47.75 -1.29 -14.40
CA GLU A 46 47.39 -1.90 -13.13
C GLU A 46 47.91 -3.35 -13.09
N ALA A 47 48.46 -3.74 -11.94
CA ALA A 47 49.03 -5.07 -11.69
C ALA A 47 48.04 -6.20 -12.03
N PRO A 48 48.52 -7.38 -12.48
CA PRO A 48 47.63 -8.47 -12.86
C PRO A 48 46.74 -8.89 -11.67
N PRO A 49 45.42 -9.05 -11.85
CA PRO A 49 44.54 -9.47 -10.78
C PRO A 49 44.98 -10.85 -10.29
N GLY A 50 45.23 -10.98 -8.99
CA GLY A 50 45.69 -12.25 -8.40
C GLY A 50 44.75 -13.41 -8.75
N ARG A 51 45.29 -14.63 -8.84
CA ARG A 51 44.56 -15.88 -9.22
C ARG A 51 43.17 -16.05 -8.58
N TRP A 52 42.96 -15.50 -7.39
CA TRP A 52 41.67 -15.50 -6.69
C TRP A 52 40.60 -14.60 -7.33
N ALA A 53 40.99 -13.47 -7.93
CA ALA A 53 40.07 -12.58 -8.64
C ALA A 53 39.60 -13.18 -9.96
N GLU A 54 40.48 -13.86 -10.69
CA GLU A 54 40.10 -14.63 -11.89
C GLU A 54 39.22 -15.83 -11.56
N ALA A 55 39.55 -16.58 -10.51
CA ALA A 55 38.73 -17.71 -10.06
C ALA A 55 37.32 -17.24 -9.65
N ARG A 56 37.23 -16.11 -8.93
CA ARG A 56 35.96 -15.47 -8.56
C ARG A 56 35.17 -15.00 -9.78
N ALA A 57 35.83 -14.40 -10.78
CA ALA A 57 35.19 -13.97 -12.02
C ALA A 57 34.63 -15.15 -12.82
N ARG A 58 35.37 -16.26 -12.92
CA ARG A 58 34.92 -17.49 -13.60
C ARG A 58 33.78 -18.20 -12.86
N LEU A 59 33.80 -18.20 -11.53
CA LEU A 59 32.71 -18.75 -10.72
C LEU A 59 31.42 -17.91 -10.86
N LEU A 60 31.54 -16.58 -10.84
CA LEU A 60 30.43 -15.66 -11.05
C LEU A 60 29.83 -15.78 -12.46
N ALA A 61 30.67 -15.96 -13.48
CA ALA A 61 30.22 -16.17 -14.86
C ALA A 61 29.49 -17.51 -15.09
N ARG A 62 29.81 -18.56 -14.30
CA ARG A 62 29.13 -19.85 -14.37
C ARG A 62 27.81 -19.89 -13.58
N LEU A 63 27.69 -19.08 -12.53
CA LEU A 63 26.49 -19.00 -11.67
C LEU A 63 25.45 -17.99 -12.17
N ILE A 64 25.84 -17.06 -13.05
CA ILE A 64 25.00 -16.00 -13.58
C ILE A 64 25.06 -16.05 -15.12
N PRO A 65 24.08 -16.67 -15.80
CA PRO A 65 23.93 -16.47 -17.23
C PRO A 65 23.66 -14.98 -17.48
N GLU A 66 24.49 -14.33 -18.29
CA GLU A 66 24.22 -12.97 -18.79
C GLU A 66 22.83 -12.97 -19.43
N PRO A 67 21.88 -12.14 -18.96
CA PRO A 67 20.62 -12.00 -19.66
C PRO A 67 20.94 -11.47 -21.06
N ALA A 68 20.49 -12.18 -22.10
CA ALA A 68 20.57 -11.72 -23.48
C ALA A 68 20.14 -10.24 -23.50
N ALA A 69 21.01 -9.37 -24.02
CA ALA A 69 20.86 -7.93 -23.99
C ALA A 69 19.52 -7.53 -24.63
N ALA A 70 18.46 -7.47 -23.83
CA ALA A 70 17.24 -6.79 -24.17
C ALA A 70 17.62 -5.32 -24.29
N ALA A 71 17.52 -4.78 -25.50
CA ALA A 71 17.73 -3.37 -25.77
C ALA A 71 17.06 -2.54 -24.66
N PRO A 72 17.75 -1.54 -24.07
CA PRO A 72 17.16 -0.75 -23.01
C PRO A 72 15.90 -0.12 -23.58
N SER A 73 14.73 -0.60 -23.15
CA SER A 73 13.48 0.10 -23.43
C SER A 73 13.66 1.47 -22.81
N GLU A 74 13.70 2.52 -23.62
CA GLU A 74 13.68 3.93 -23.20
C GLU A 74 12.32 4.29 -22.55
N GLY A 75 11.84 3.48 -21.62
CA GLY A 75 10.73 3.79 -20.75
C GLY A 75 11.26 4.60 -19.58
N ARG A 76 11.18 5.93 -19.67
CA ARG A 76 11.46 6.84 -18.54
C ARG A 76 10.75 6.29 -17.30
N PRO A 77 11.46 6.03 -16.17
CA PRO A 77 10.82 5.43 -15.00
C PRO A 77 9.67 6.33 -14.56
N ARG A 78 8.45 5.79 -14.57
CA ARG A 78 7.23 6.49 -14.10
C ARG A 78 7.48 6.93 -12.66
N ARG A 79 7.79 8.22 -12.45
CA ARG A 79 7.96 8.78 -11.11
C ARG A 79 6.62 8.71 -10.37
N THR A 80 6.57 7.94 -9.28
CA THR A 80 5.43 7.93 -8.36
C THR A 80 5.23 9.33 -7.81
N ASP A 81 4.00 9.87 -7.88
CA ASP A 81 3.71 11.16 -7.23
C ASP A 81 3.55 10.93 -5.74
N LEU A 82 4.55 11.33 -4.95
CA LEU A 82 4.50 11.25 -3.50
C LEU A 82 4.02 12.56 -2.87
N ARG A 83 3.67 13.59 -3.66
CA ARG A 83 3.30 14.91 -3.15
C ARG A 83 2.05 14.90 -2.27
N LEU A 84 1.12 13.97 -2.53
CA LEU A 84 -0.14 13.85 -1.78
C LEU A 84 -0.05 12.95 -0.54
N VAL A 85 1.07 12.24 -0.34
CA VAL A 85 1.25 11.35 0.82
C VAL A 85 1.36 12.13 2.13
N PRO A 86 2.24 13.16 2.26
CA PRO A 86 2.29 13.95 3.50
C PRO A 86 0.95 14.63 3.86
N PRO A 87 0.21 15.25 2.92
CA PRO A 87 -1.13 15.75 3.21
C PRO A 87 -2.10 14.71 3.75
N ALA A 88 -2.16 13.53 3.12
CA ALA A 88 -3.05 12.47 3.57
C ALA A 88 -2.70 11.98 4.98
N LEU A 89 -1.40 11.84 5.29
CA LEU A 89 -0.93 11.45 6.62
C LEU A 89 -1.22 12.52 7.67
N LEU A 90 -1.06 13.81 7.34
CA LEU A 90 -1.38 14.91 8.26
C LEU A 90 -2.87 14.98 8.56
N VAL A 91 -3.72 14.86 7.54
CA VAL A 91 -5.19 14.81 7.73
C VAL A 91 -5.59 13.60 8.58
N TRP A 92 -4.98 12.44 8.33
CA TRP A 92 -5.22 11.24 9.14
C TRP A 92 -4.80 11.44 10.60
N ALA A 93 -3.58 11.96 10.83
CA ALA A 93 -3.09 12.24 12.17
C ALA A 93 -4.00 13.22 12.92
N ALA A 94 -4.51 14.25 12.24
CA ALA A 94 -5.47 15.19 12.82
C ALA A 94 -6.81 14.52 13.16
N ALA A 95 -7.32 13.64 12.30
CA ALA A 95 -8.56 12.90 12.56
C ALA A 95 -8.41 11.91 13.73
N VAL A 96 -7.30 11.17 13.82
CA VAL A 96 -6.99 10.29 14.97
C VAL A 96 -6.77 11.11 16.22
N ALA A 97 -6.06 12.23 16.15
CA ALA A 97 -5.93 13.13 17.30
C ALA A 97 -7.31 13.53 17.85
N GLY A 98 -8.28 13.77 16.97
CA GLY A 98 -9.68 14.02 17.31
C GLY A 98 -10.40 12.96 18.14
N SER A 99 -9.99 11.69 18.08
CA SER A 99 -10.61 10.62 18.88
C SER A 99 -10.01 10.48 20.28
N TRP A 100 -8.83 11.05 20.52
CA TRP A 100 -8.08 10.88 21.77
C TRP A 100 -7.93 12.19 22.56
N LEU A 101 -7.83 13.33 21.89
CA LEU A 101 -7.64 14.63 22.51
C LEU A 101 -8.97 15.31 22.85
N ALA A 102 -8.95 16.08 23.94
CA ALA A 102 -10.05 16.94 24.32
C ALA A 102 -10.21 18.13 23.34
N PRO A 103 -11.35 18.85 23.35
CA PRO A 103 -11.63 19.91 22.38
C PRO A 103 -10.61 21.06 22.40
N VAL A 104 -10.16 21.45 23.60
CA VAL A 104 -9.21 22.56 23.80
C VAL A 104 -7.83 22.30 23.17
N PRO A 105 -7.12 21.19 23.45
CA PRO A 105 -5.84 20.92 22.78
C PRO A 105 -6.00 20.70 21.27
N LEU A 106 -7.17 20.22 20.81
CA LEU A 106 -7.45 20.08 19.38
C LEU A 106 -7.60 21.45 18.69
N ALA A 107 -8.27 22.40 19.33
CA ALA A 107 -8.37 23.77 18.85
C ALA A 107 -6.99 24.45 18.77
N ALA A 108 -6.15 24.24 19.79
CA ALA A 108 -4.77 24.73 19.79
C ALA A 108 -3.94 24.13 18.63
N LEU A 109 -4.06 22.82 18.38
CA LEU A 109 -3.42 22.16 17.24
C LEU A 109 -3.87 22.76 15.90
N CYS A 110 -5.17 23.05 15.73
CA CYS A 110 -5.71 23.67 14.53
C CYS A 110 -5.15 25.08 14.31
N LEU A 111 -5.03 25.88 15.38
CA LEU A 111 -4.42 27.22 15.32
C LEU A 111 -2.93 27.15 14.93
N ILE A 112 -2.18 26.20 15.50
CA ILE A 112 -0.76 26.00 15.14
C ILE A 112 -0.61 25.61 13.67
N LEU A 113 -1.45 24.69 13.18
CA LEU A 113 -1.42 24.25 11.78
C LEU A 113 -1.76 25.38 10.80
N THR A 114 -2.80 26.17 11.09
CA THR A 114 -3.21 27.32 10.26
C THR A 114 -2.16 28.43 10.26
N ALA A 115 -1.62 28.79 11.43
CA ALA A 115 -0.55 29.78 11.55
C ALA A 115 0.71 29.34 10.78
N SER A 116 1.12 28.09 10.91
CA SER A 116 2.27 27.52 10.20
C SER A 116 2.06 27.53 8.68
N ALA A 117 0.86 27.18 8.20
CA ALA A 117 0.50 27.26 6.79
C ALA A 117 0.59 28.70 6.26
N GLY A 118 0.08 29.67 7.03
CA GLY A 118 0.16 31.10 6.72
C GLY A 118 1.60 31.59 6.57
N VAL A 119 2.49 31.22 7.50
CA VAL A 119 3.93 31.57 7.43
C VAL A 119 4.59 30.99 6.19
N ILE A 120 4.27 29.74 5.82
CA ILE A 120 4.82 29.09 4.62
C ILE A 120 4.35 29.82 3.35
N LEU A 121 3.05 30.12 3.23
CA LEU A 121 2.50 30.84 2.08
C LEU A 121 3.07 32.26 1.96
N ALA A 122 3.21 32.97 3.08
CA ALA A 122 3.82 34.29 3.12
C ALA A 122 5.27 34.26 2.61
N ARG A 123 6.09 33.30 3.07
CA ARG A 123 7.48 33.11 2.61
C ARG A 123 7.58 32.75 1.13
N VAL A 124 6.64 31.95 0.61
CA VAL A 124 6.59 31.61 -0.83
C VAL A 124 6.23 32.86 -1.66
N SER A 125 5.25 33.65 -1.22
CA SER A 125 4.83 34.88 -1.91
C SER A 125 5.95 35.94 -1.93
N ALA A 126 6.69 36.08 -0.83
CA ALA A 126 7.79 37.03 -0.70
C ALA A 126 8.97 36.68 -1.63
N ARG A 127 9.33 35.38 -1.72
CA ARG A 127 10.34 34.88 -2.68
C ARG A 127 9.90 34.99 -4.14
N GLY A 128 8.59 34.95 -4.41
CA GLY A 128 8.02 35.18 -5.74
C GLY A 128 8.19 36.63 -6.18
N ARG A 129 7.84 37.57 -5.29
CA ARG A 129 7.94 39.03 -5.53
C ARG A 129 9.39 39.51 -5.72
N THR A 130 10.34 39.01 -4.94
CA THR A 130 11.76 39.40 -5.09
C THR A 130 12.39 38.93 -6.40
N LYS A 131 11.98 37.77 -6.92
CA LYS A 131 12.47 37.25 -8.21
C LYS A 131 11.86 37.99 -9.40
N ALA A 132 10.61 38.42 -9.31
CA ALA A 132 9.97 39.28 -10.33
C ALA A 132 10.63 40.66 -10.39
N ARG A 133 10.94 41.24 -9.22
CA ARG A 133 11.60 42.56 -9.11
C ARG A 133 13.06 42.57 -9.59
N ARG A 134 13.77 41.44 -9.51
CA ARG A 134 15.11 41.26 -10.12
C ARG A 134 15.07 40.96 -11.63
N GLY A 135 13.94 40.51 -12.17
CA GLY A 135 13.77 40.23 -13.60
C GLY A 135 13.30 41.43 -14.43
N SER A 136 12.81 42.49 -13.80
CA SER A 136 12.34 43.72 -14.46
C SER A 136 13.36 44.87 -14.41
N GLY A 137 14.60 44.61 -13.99
CA GLY A 137 15.69 45.58 -13.99
C GLY A 137 16.42 45.60 -15.33
N THR A 138 15.77 46.02 -16.40
CA THR A 138 16.46 46.54 -17.60
C THR A 138 16.52 48.05 -17.48
N ASN A 139 17.75 48.56 -17.28
CA ASN A 139 18.11 49.98 -17.14
C ASN A 139 17.47 50.88 -18.21
N PRO A 140 16.92 52.05 -17.83
CA PRO A 140 16.81 53.20 -18.71
C PRO A 140 17.99 54.17 -18.50
N GLY A 141 18.64 54.55 -19.60
CA GLY A 141 19.63 55.64 -19.69
C GLY A 141 21.09 55.14 -19.73
N THR A 142 22.01 55.67 -20.54
CA THR A 142 22.01 56.81 -21.48
C THR A 142 23.40 56.77 -22.13
N SER A 143 23.49 56.92 -23.46
CA SER A 143 24.63 57.57 -24.13
C SER A 143 24.14 58.14 -25.48
N PRO A 144 24.38 59.44 -25.76
CA PRO A 144 23.98 60.08 -27.00
C PRO A 144 25.10 59.99 -28.06
N GLY A 145 24.73 59.74 -29.31
CA GLY A 145 25.60 59.95 -30.47
C GLY A 145 25.82 58.73 -31.35
N ALA A 146 25.04 58.62 -32.43
CA ALA A 146 25.48 58.21 -33.78
C ALA A 146 24.26 57.94 -34.70
N VAL A 147 24.13 58.80 -35.72
CA VAL A 147 23.61 58.65 -37.10
C VAL A 147 22.46 57.66 -37.41
N PRO A 148 21.41 58.07 -38.16
CA PRO A 148 20.32 57.18 -38.57
C PRO A 148 20.71 56.34 -39.81
N GLY A 149 20.61 55.02 -39.70
CA GLY A 149 20.79 54.13 -40.84
C GLY A 149 20.42 52.67 -40.60
N ALA A 150 19.57 52.12 -41.47
CA ALA A 150 19.41 50.71 -41.79
C ALA A 150 18.77 49.75 -40.75
N ARG A 151 17.43 49.67 -40.85
CA ARG A 151 16.65 48.45 -41.12
C ARG A 151 17.35 47.08 -40.97
N ARG A 152 16.71 46.22 -40.15
CA ARG A 152 16.44 44.78 -40.33
C ARG A 152 17.58 43.75 -40.15
N GLN A 153 17.15 42.65 -39.49
CA GLN A 153 17.64 41.26 -39.48
C GLN A 153 18.55 40.79 -38.34
N ARG A 154 17.96 39.90 -37.50
CA ARG A 154 18.45 38.60 -36.97
C ARG A 154 17.81 38.38 -35.59
N ALA A 155 16.66 37.74 -35.43
CA ALA A 155 16.31 36.35 -35.71
C ALA A 155 17.31 35.32 -35.14
N ALA A 156 16.76 34.46 -34.26
CA ALA A 156 17.22 33.14 -33.83
C ALA A 156 18.45 33.06 -32.91
N GLY A 157 18.18 32.93 -31.61
CA GLY A 157 19.18 32.55 -30.61
C GLY A 157 18.63 32.39 -29.19
N ARG A 158 17.37 31.96 -29.01
CA ARG A 158 16.88 31.58 -27.67
C ARG A 158 17.30 30.15 -27.39
N GLY A 159 18.49 30.01 -26.82
CA GLY A 159 18.89 28.79 -26.12
C GLY A 159 17.79 28.38 -25.16
N HIS A 160 17.32 27.14 -25.31
CA HIS A 160 16.52 26.45 -24.31
C HIS A 160 17.36 26.32 -23.04
N VAL A 161 17.34 27.35 -22.19
CA VAL A 161 17.77 27.21 -20.80
C VAL A 161 16.80 26.21 -20.19
N SER A 162 17.29 24.99 -19.96
CA SER A 162 16.62 23.94 -19.21
C SER A 162 16.28 24.47 -17.81
N GLY A 163 15.11 25.09 -17.67
CA GLY A 163 14.58 25.53 -16.40
C GLY A 163 14.33 24.30 -15.54
N ARG A 164 15.24 24.03 -14.59
CA ARG A 164 14.92 23.15 -13.45
C ARG A 164 13.60 23.65 -12.85
N PRO A 165 12.56 22.80 -12.74
CA PRO A 165 11.29 23.25 -12.17
C PRO A 165 11.56 23.76 -10.75
N ALA A 166 11.21 25.02 -10.50
CA ALA A 166 11.41 25.68 -9.22
C ALA A 166 10.75 24.85 -8.08
N PRO A 167 11.28 24.89 -6.84
CA PRO A 167 10.72 24.19 -5.65
C PRO A 167 9.34 24.69 -5.19
N ARG A 168 8.64 25.46 -6.04
CA ARG A 168 7.36 26.13 -5.78
C ARG A 168 6.20 25.16 -5.55
N SER A 169 6.30 23.89 -5.92
CA SER A 169 5.21 22.92 -5.73
C SER A 169 5.17 22.26 -4.35
N PHE A 170 6.32 22.08 -3.67
CA PHE A 170 6.34 21.28 -2.43
C PHE A 170 5.87 22.07 -1.21
N LEU A 171 6.34 23.31 -1.05
CA LEU A 171 5.94 24.18 0.06
C LEU A 171 4.46 24.59 -0.04
N THR A 172 3.94 24.79 -1.24
CA THR A 172 2.51 25.08 -1.46
C THR A 172 1.64 23.86 -1.19
N THR A 173 2.04 22.66 -1.63
CA THR A 173 1.33 21.42 -1.26
C THR A 173 1.36 21.16 0.25
N LEU A 174 2.46 21.51 0.93
CA LEU A 174 2.57 21.38 2.38
C LEU A 174 1.66 22.40 3.10
N ALA A 175 1.58 23.64 2.61
CA ALA A 175 0.66 24.62 3.21
C ALA A 175 -0.81 24.20 3.03
N ILE A 176 -1.20 23.73 1.84
CA ILE A 176 -2.54 23.20 1.58
C ILE A 176 -2.82 21.98 2.47
N ALA A 177 -1.83 21.09 2.64
CA ALA A 177 -1.93 19.95 3.54
C ALA A 177 -2.26 20.36 4.98
N MET A 178 -1.55 21.38 5.49
CA MET A 178 -1.75 21.86 6.85
C MET A 178 -3.13 22.52 7.03
N LEU A 179 -3.63 23.22 6.00
CA LEU A 179 -4.99 23.77 6.02
C LEU A 179 -6.06 22.66 6.00
N LEU A 180 -5.89 21.64 5.16
CA LEU A 180 -6.81 20.49 5.13
C LEU A 180 -6.76 19.72 6.46
N ALA A 181 -5.58 19.54 7.04
CA ALA A 181 -5.43 18.90 8.35
C ALA A 181 -6.08 19.74 9.46
N ALA A 182 -5.99 21.07 9.40
CA ALA A 182 -6.70 21.95 10.33
C ALA A 182 -8.23 21.88 10.15
N ALA A 183 -8.73 21.75 8.92
CA ALA A 183 -10.17 21.55 8.68
C ALA A 183 -10.66 20.22 9.25
N ALA A 184 -9.92 19.11 9.02
CA ALA A 184 -10.23 17.82 9.61
C ALA A 184 -10.14 17.85 11.15
N GLY A 185 -9.13 18.55 11.69
CA GLY A 185 -8.99 18.79 13.12
C GLY A 185 -10.17 19.58 13.69
N ALA A 186 -10.59 20.66 13.05
CA ALA A 186 -11.72 21.47 13.50
C ALA A 186 -13.03 20.66 13.51
N HIS A 187 -13.28 19.89 12.45
CA HIS A 187 -14.44 19.01 12.38
C HIS A 187 -14.39 17.92 13.47
N SER A 188 -13.21 17.36 13.72
CA SER A 188 -12.99 16.43 14.82
C SER A 188 -13.16 17.08 16.20
N ALA A 189 -12.92 18.40 16.33
CA ALA A 189 -13.12 19.17 17.57
C ALA A 189 -14.60 19.30 17.89
N VAL A 190 -15.41 19.60 16.86
CA VAL A 190 -16.87 19.63 16.98
C VAL A 190 -17.39 18.26 17.40
N ALA A 191 -16.93 17.20 16.72
CA ALA A 191 -17.29 15.83 17.08
C ALA A 191 -16.84 15.46 18.49
N ALA A 192 -15.64 15.88 18.93
CA ALA A 192 -15.15 15.64 20.28
C ALA A 192 -15.94 16.42 21.33
N SER A 193 -16.34 17.66 21.05
CA SER A 193 -17.16 18.47 21.96
C SER A 193 -18.55 17.85 22.15
N LEU A 194 -19.17 17.31 21.09
CA LEU A 194 -20.43 16.55 21.22
C LEU A 194 -20.30 15.27 22.07
N ARG A 195 -19.09 14.70 22.19
CA ARG A 195 -18.83 13.51 23.01
C ARG A 195 -18.48 13.83 24.46
N GLN A 196 -17.72 14.89 24.67
CA GLN A 196 -17.06 15.17 25.95
C GLN A 196 -17.68 16.34 26.71
N ASP A 197 -18.40 17.23 26.01
CA ASP A 197 -19.04 18.40 26.59
C ASP A 197 -20.57 18.35 26.41
N GLY A 198 -21.29 19.03 27.29
CA GLY A 198 -22.74 19.23 27.19
C GLY A 198 -23.59 18.14 27.84
N ALA A 199 -24.91 18.33 27.76
CA ALA A 199 -25.88 17.57 28.55
C ALA A 199 -25.89 16.05 28.24
N VAL A 200 -25.47 15.62 27.04
CA VAL A 200 -25.34 14.20 26.68
C VAL A 200 -24.14 13.58 27.39
N ALA A 201 -23.01 14.27 27.45
CA ALA A 201 -21.81 13.82 28.17
C ALA A 201 -22.05 13.76 29.68
N GLU A 202 -22.73 14.76 30.25
CA GLU A 202 -23.14 14.79 31.66
C GLU A 202 -24.10 13.64 32.00
N ALA A 203 -25.13 13.41 31.17
CA ALA A 203 -26.05 12.30 31.34
C ALA A 203 -25.34 10.94 31.23
N GLY A 204 -24.36 10.82 30.33
CA GLY A 204 -23.53 9.63 30.17
C GLY A 204 -22.60 9.36 31.36
N ALA A 205 -22.00 10.40 31.94
CA ALA A 205 -21.16 10.32 33.13
C ALA A 205 -21.96 9.96 34.39
N ALA A 206 -23.19 10.48 34.51
CA ALA A 206 -24.10 10.20 35.62
C ALA A 206 -24.83 8.85 35.50
N HIS A 207 -24.64 8.10 34.40
CA HIS A 207 -25.41 6.89 34.10
C HIS A 207 -26.94 7.11 34.13
N ALA A 208 -27.38 8.29 33.69
CA ALA A 208 -28.75 8.74 33.83
C ALA A 208 -29.72 7.89 33.00
N ALA A 209 -30.94 7.73 33.53
CA ALA A 209 -32.06 7.18 32.77
C ALA A 209 -32.61 8.26 31.84
N VAL A 210 -32.65 7.95 30.55
CA VAL A 210 -33.05 8.90 29.51
C VAL A 210 -34.11 8.30 28.61
N VAL A 211 -34.99 9.15 28.08
CA VAL A 211 -35.85 8.82 26.94
C VAL A 211 -35.19 9.42 25.71
N ALA A 212 -34.79 8.57 24.77
CA ALA A 212 -34.07 8.97 23.58
C ALA A 212 -34.94 8.75 22.34
N GLU A 213 -35.06 9.78 21.52
CA GLU A 213 -35.48 9.67 20.12
C GLU A 213 -34.23 9.48 19.25
N LEU A 214 -34.23 8.39 18.51
CA LEU A 214 -33.07 7.85 17.83
C LEU A 214 -33.40 7.64 16.36
N GLN A 215 -32.46 7.93 15.48
CA GLN A 215 -32.48 7.48 14.09
C GLN A 215 -31.47 6.36 13.91
N ILE A 216 -31.89 5.21 13.38
CA ILE A 216 -30.96 4.08 13.18
C ILE A 216 -29.96 4.44 12.08
N ALA A 217 -28.67 4.43 12.43
CA ALA A 217 -27.58 4.82 11.53
C ALA A 217 -27.01 3.63 10.75
N GLY A 218 -27.14 2.41 11.28
CA GLY A 218 -26.62 1.21 10.64
C GLY A 218 -27.32 -0.07 11.10
N HIS A 219 -26.96 -1.19 10.49
CA HIS A 219 -27.63 -2.47 10.75
C HIS A 219 -27.34 -3.01 12.15
N PRO A 220 -28.36 -3.59 12.83
CA PRO A 220 -28.17 -4.30 14.09
C PRO A 220 -27.11 -5.40 13.98
N ARG A 221 -26.21 -5.46 14.95
CA ARG A 221 -25.21 -6.53 15.08
C ARG A 221 -25.43 -7.32 16.35
N GLN A 222 -25.60 -8.63 16.24
CA GLN A 222 -25.69 -9.49 17.41
C GLN A 222 -24.36 -9.50 18.17
N LEU A 223 -24.39 -9.17 19.46
CA LEU A 223 -23.24 -9.27 20.35
C LEU A 223 -23.15 -10.70 20.88
N ARG A 224 -22.04 -11.36 20.55
CA ARG A 224 -21.80 -12.78 20.89
C ARG A 224 -21.23 -12.97 22.30
N VAL A 225 -20.78 -11.90 22.97
CA VAL A 225 -20.27 -11.97 24.35
C VAL A 225 -21.41 -11.67 25.32
N PRO A 226 -21.79 -12.61 26.20
CA PRO A 226 -22.75 -12.31 27.26
C PRO A 226 -22.14 -11.23 28.16
N GLY A 227 -22.74 -10.04 28.14
CA GLY A 227 -22.33 -8.99 29.07
C GLY A 227 -22.61 -9.40 30.52
N ARG A 228 -22.03 -8.65 31.48
CA ARG A 228 -22.10 -8.87 32.94
C ARG A 228 -23.52 -9.10 33.52
N SER A 229 -24.57 -8.75 32.77
CA SER A 229 -25.98 -8.95 33.15
C SER A 229 -26.64 -10.23 32.63
N GLY A 230 -25.90 -11.17 32.04
CA GLY A 230 -26.38 -12.54 31.75
C GLY A 230 -27.40 -12.71 30.60
N LEU A 231 -27.82 -11.64 29.92
CA LEU A 231 -28.73 -11.74 28.78
C LEU A 231 -28.01 -12.31 27.54
N ALA A 232 -28.50 -13.45 27.05
CA ALA A 232 -27.91 -14.25 25.98
C ALA A 232 -28.13 -13.69 24.55
N ASP A 233 -29.02 -12.72 24.36
CA ASP A 233 -29.35 -12.15 23.05
C ASP A 233 -29.34 -10.62 23.10
N ARG A 234 -28.16 -10.02 22.96
CA ARG A 234 -28.00 -8.56 22.84
C ARG A 234 -27.67 -8.16 21.41
N TRP A 235 -28.29 -7.07 20.97
CA TRP A 235 -28.03 -6.43 19.69
C TRP A 235 -27.40 -5.06 19.92
N ALA A 236 -26.29 -4.80 19.24
CA ALA A 236 -25.64 -3.51 19.15
C ALA A 236 -26.14 -2.81 17.88
N VAL A 237 -26.85 -1.69 18.06
CA VAL A 237 -27.43 -0.91 16.97
C VAL A 237 -26.82 0.49 17.00
N PRO A 238 -26.01 0.86 15.99
CA PRO A 238 -25.54 2.23 15.88
C PRO A 238 -26.72 3.15 15.51
N ALA A 239 -26.92 4.20 16.30
CA ALA A 239 -28.03 5.14 16.15
C ALA A 239 -27.57 6.57 16.40
N THR A 240 -28.15 7.52 15.69
CA THR A 240 -27.97 8.95 15.94
C THR A 240 -29.05 9.41 16.91
N LEU A 241 -28.64 9.99 18.04
CA LEU A 241 -29.55 10.72 18.90
C LEU A 241 -30.14 11.89 18.11
N LEU A 242 -31.43 12.16 18.27
CA LEU A 242 -32.06 13.37 17.76
C LEU A 242 -32.49 14.25 18.93
N VAL A 243 -33.18 13.62 19.88
CA VAL A 243 -33.72 14.28 21.08
C VAL A 243 -33.51 13.37 22.29
N MET A 244 -33.03 13.94 23.38
CA MET A 244 -32.94 13.28 24.68
C MET A 244 -33.77 14.03 25.70
N TYR A 245 -34.53 13.29 26.50
CA TYR A 245 -35.18 13.81 27.69
C TYR A 245 -34.46 13.25 28.93
N SER A 246 -33.88 14.14 29.72
CA SER A 246 -33.17 13.82 30.97
C SER A 246 -33.58 14.81 32.05
N ALA A 247 -33.99 14.32 33.22
CA ALA A 247 -34.41 15.15 34.36
C ALA A 247 -35.42 16.27 34.01
N GLY A 248 -36.36 16.01 33.10
CA GLY A 248 -37.37 16.97 32.65
C GLY A 248 -36.89 18.02 31.63
N GLN A 249 -35.60 18.00 31.26
CA GLN A 249 -35.04 18.85 30.22
C GLN A 249 -35.01 18.13 28.87
N ARG A 250 -35.36 18.86 27.81
CA ARG A 250 -35.22 18.40 26.42
C ARG A 250 -33.88 18.89 25.88
N VAL A 251 -33.10 17.96 25.36
CA VAL A 251 -31.80 18.22 24.75
C VAL A 251 -31.85 17.73 23.31
N ASP A 252 -31.77 18.65 22.36
CA ASP A 252 -31.62 18.31 20.95
C ASP A 252 -30.12 18.14 20.64
N SER A 253 -29.74 16.99 20.08
CA SER A 253 -28.34 16.66 19.82
C SER A 253 -28.24 15.57 18.77
N GLU A 254 -27.36 15.73 17.78
CA GLU A 254 -27.08 14.74 16.73
C GLU A 254 -25.93 13.77 17.11
N ALA A 255 -25.79 13.44 18.39
CA ALA A 255 -24.71 12.60 18.88
C ALA A 255 -24.84 11.14 18.42
N SER A 256 -23.74 10.53 17.95
CA SER A 256 -23.69 9.10 17.62
C SER A 256 -23.72 8.27 18.90
N LEU A 257 -24.69 7.37 19.05
CA LEU A 257 -24.84 6.45 20.18
C LEU A 257 -24.80 5.00 19.72
N LEU A 258 -24.23 4.13 20.56
CA LEU A 258 -24.38 2.69 20.40
C LEU A 258 -25.50 2.18 21.30
N VAL A 259 -26.61 1.75 20.71
CA VAL A 259 -27.73 1.22 21.48
C VAL A 259 -27.53 -0.27 21.70
N LEU A 260 -27.59 -0.70 22.96
CA LEU A 260 -27.57 -2.11 23.36
C LEU A 260 -28.99 -2.52 23.75
N GLY A 261 -29.62 -3.31 22.90
CA GLY A 261 -31.00 -3.77 23.09
C GLY A 261 -31.13 -5.30 23.13
N GLY A 262 -32.29 -5.78 23.54
CA GLY A 262 -32.68 -7.19 23.47
C GLY A 262 -33.08 -7.62 22.06
N LYS A 263 -33.74 -8.78 21.94
CA LYS A 263 -34.15 -9.38 20.66
C LYS A 263 -35.03 -8.48 19.79
N ASP A 264 -35.83 -7.60 20.38
CA ASP A 264 -36.72 -6.68 19.63
C ASP A 264 -35.98 -5.68 18.74
N TRP A 265 -34.66 -5.55 18.93
CA TRP A 265 -33.80 -4.66 18.15
C TRP A 265 -33.20 -5.33 16.90
N GLU A 266 -33.48 -6.62 16.67
CA GLU A 266 -32.95 -7.41 15.53
C GLU A 266 -33.41 -6.89 14.16
N HIS A 267 -34.69 -6.53 14.03
CA HIS A 267 -35.32 -6.25 12.74
C HIS A 267 -35.31 -4.76 12.34
N LEU A 268 -34.51 -3.94 13.02
CA LEU A 268 -34.45 -2.51 12.76
C LEU A 268 -33.72 -2.20 11.44
N VAL A 269 -34.23 -1.20 10.73
CA VAL A 269 -33.70 -0.78 9.43
C VAL A 269 -33.04 0.59 9.57
N PRO A 270 -31.86 0.83 8.96
CA PRO A 270 -31.29 2.18 8.88
C PRO A 270 -32.29 3.20 8.35
N GLY A 271 -32.23 4.42 8.90
CA GLY A 271 -33.12 5.52 8.59
C GLY A 271 -34.41 5.58 9.42
N GLN A 272 -34.81 4.48 10.08
CA GLN A 272 -35.99 4.46 10.95
C GLN A 272 -35.79 5.38 12.16
N ARG A 273 -36.84 6.15 12.48
CA ARG A 273 -36.90 6.94 13.71
C ARG A 273 -37.67 6.19 14.77
N LEU A 274 -37.07 6.03 15.95
CA LEU A 274 -37.65 5.29 17.06
C LEU A 274 -37.43 6.00 18.38
N ARG A 275 -38.31 5.73 19.34
CA ARG A 275 -38.18 6.16 20.72
C ARG A 275 -37.88 4.95 21.58
N ALA A 276 -36.88 5.09 22.45
CA ALA A 276 -36.54 4.07 23.42
C ALA A 276 -36.13 4.71 24.75
N THR A 277 -36.33 3.99 25.84
CA THR A 277 -35.85 4.37 27.17
C THR A 277 -34.67 3.49 27.55
N GLY A 278 -33.70 4.07 28.25
CA GLY A 278 -32.50 3.35 28.63
C GLY A 278 -31.59 4.15 29.54
N ARG A 279 -30.52 3.51 30.01
CA ARG A 279 -29.45 4.19 30.74
C ARG A 279 -28.33 4.56 29.78
N LEU A 280 -27.97 5.84 29.76
CA LEU A 280 -26.87 6.34 28.94
C LEU A 280 -25.56 6.20 29.71
N LYS A 281 -24.56 5.55 29.11
CA LYS A 281 -23.21 5.45 29.66
C LYS A 281 -22.24 6.19 28.73
N ALA A 282 -21.35 6.99 29.30
CA ALA A 282 -20.28 7.62 28.54
C ALA A 282 -19.40 6.58 27.83
N ALA A 283 -19.01 6.87 26.59
CA ALA A 283 -18.12 6.02 25.83
C ALA A 283 -16.69 6.05 26.40
N GLU A 284 -15.94 4.96 26.24
CA GLU A 284 -14.54 4.91 26.66
C GLU A 284 -13.65 5.78 25.75
N PRO A 285 -12.54 6.34 26.28
CA PRO A 285 -11.59 7.09 25.46
C PRO A 285 -11.13 6.30 24.24
N GLY A 286 -11.22 6.90 23.04
CA GLY A 286 -10.87 6.25 21.77
C GLY A 286 -12.06 5.62 21.02
N GLN A 287 -13.25 5.53 21.62
CA GLN A 287 -14.48 5.21 20.89
C GLN A 287 -15.02 6.45 20.16
N THR A 288 -15.56 6.25 18.96
CA THR A 288 -16.09 7.35 18.13
C THR A 288 -17.50 7.76 18.51
N ASP A 289 -18.22 6.92 19.26
CA ASP A 289 -19.58 7.15 19.72
C ASP A 289 -19.54 8.03 20.98
N ALA A 290 -20.54 8.88 21.18
CA ALA A 290 -20.67 9.75 22.35
C ALA A 290 -21.07 8.97 23.61
N GLY A 291 -21.76 7.84 23.44
CA GLY A 291 -22.18 7.01 24.55
C GLY A 291 -22.82 5.70 24.11
N ILE A 292 -23.01 4.84 25.10
CA ILE A 292 -23.70 3.56 24.97
C ILE A 292 -25.05 3.70 25.67
N LEU A 293 -26.15 3.58 24.92
CA LEU A 293 -27.49 3.55 25.49
C LEU A 293 -27.88 2.08 25.75
N SER A 294 -27.93 1.68 27.02
CA SER A 294 -28.49 0.37 27.38
C SER A 294 -30.01 0.48 27.39
N ALA A 295 -30.65 0.01 26.32
CA ALA A 295 -32.09 0.09 26.15
C ALA A 295 -32.81 -0.86 27.12
N SER A 296 -33.73 -0.30 27.90
CA SER A 296 -34.59 -1.03 28.82
C SER A 296 -35.97 -1.29 28.23
N SER A 297 -36.37 -0.54 27.19
CA SER A 297 -37.65 -0.69 26.51
C SER A 297 -37.52 -1.32 25.13
N VAL A 298 -38.64 -1.87 24.66
CA VAL A 298 -38.88 -2.19 23.26
C VAL A 298 -38.83 -0.89 22.44
N PRO A 299 -38.25 -0.89 21.22
CA PRO A 299 -38.21 0.31 20.38
C PRO A 299 -39.61 0.63 19.86
N VAL A 300 -40.08 1.86 20.08
CA VAL A 300 -41.35 2.36 19.53
C VAL A 300 -41.05 3.16 18.26
N THR A 301 -41.45 2.67 17.10
CA THR A 301 -41.22 3.36 15.82
C THR A 301 -42.06 4.63 15.76
N LEU A 302 -41.41 5.78 15.64
CA LEU A 302 -42.05 7.11 15.53
C LEU A 302 -42.36 7.50 14.09
N GLY A 303 -41.64 6.94 13.12
CA GLY A 303 -41.84 7.22 11.69
C GLY A 303 -41.11 6.23 10.78
N ALA A 304 -41.67 6.05 9.58
CA ALA A 304 -41.04 5.29 8.51
C ALA A 304 -39.69 5.92 8.10
N PRO A 305 -38.74 5.12 7.56
CA PRO A 305 -37.48 5.67 7.06
C PRO A 305 -37.74 6.68 5.94
N ASP A 306 -36.88 7.70 5.80
CA ASP A 306 -37.00 8.71 4.75
C ASP A 306 -37.12 8.03 3.37
N GLY A 307 -38.15 8.40 2.57
CA GLY A 307 -38.62 7.64 1.40
C GLY A 307 -37.60 7.31 0.30
N TRP A 308 -36.43 7.94 0.28
CA TRP A 308 -35.34 7.58 -0.64
C TRP A 308 -34.61 6.28 -0.25
N GLN A 309 -34.71 5.83 1.01
CA GLN A 309 -34.10 4.59 1.50
C GLN A 309 -35.05 3.37 1.39
N GLU A 310 -36.35 3.59 1.21
CA GLU A 310 -37.36 2.53 1.13
C GLU A 310 -37.16 1.59 -0.06
N GLY A 311 -36.87 2.16 -1.24
CA GLY A 311 -36.63 1.40 -2.48
C GLY A 311 -35.46 0.41 -2.34
N PRO A 312 -34.23 0.87 -2.03
CA PRO A 312 -33.07 0.01 -1.81
C PRO A 312 -33.31 -1.08 -0.75
N GLY A 313 -33.93 -0.72 0.37
CA GLY A 313 -34.26 -1.66 1.44
C GLY A 313 -35.25 -2.73 0.99
N MET A 314 -36.26 -2.37 0.19
CA MET A 314 -37.21 -3.31 -0.39
C MET A 314 -36.53 -4.27 -1.37
N LEU A 315 -35.72 -3.77 -2.32
CA LEU A 315 -34.97 -4.62 -3.25
C LEU A 315 -34.09 -5.63 -2.52
N ARG A 316 -33.41 -5.20 -1.45
CA ARG A 316 -32.58 -6.09 -0.64
C ARG A 316 -33.41 -7.19 0.04
N ARG A 317 -34.54 -6.83 0.66
CA ARG A 317 -35.45 -7.82 1.27
C ARG A 317 -35.99 -8.81 0.25
N SER A 318 -36.43 -8.34 -0.91
CA SER A 318 -36.91 -9.19 -2.00
C SER A 318 -35.82 -10.15 -2.50
N PHE A 319 -34.58 -9.67 -2.66
CA PHE A 319 -33.44 -10.49 -3.06
C PHE A 319 -33.08 -11.53 -1.99
N THR A 320 -32.99 -11.14 -0.71
CA THR A 320 -32.72 -12.06 0.41
C THR A 320 -33.83 -13.11 0.56
N ALA A 321 -35.09 -12.73 0.32
CA ALA A 321 -36.22 -13.66 0.29
C ALA A 321 -36.12 -14.65 -0.88
N ALA A 322 -35.82 -14.17 -2.09
CA ALA A 322 -35.61 -15.03 -3.25
C ALA A 322 -34.40 -15.97 -3.07
N ALA A 323 -33.34 -15.53 -2.40
CA ALA A 323 -32.17 -16.35 -2.11
C ALA A 323 -32.45 -17.47 -1.08
N ALA A 324 -33.56 -17.39 -0.34
CA ALA A 324 -33.98 -18.42 0.62
C ALA A 324 -34.23 -19.78 -0.05
N THR A 325 -34.58 -19.78 -1.34
CA THR A 325 -34.82 -21.00 -2.12
C THR A 325 -33.53 -21.75 -2.46
N LEU A 326 -32.37 -21.10 -2.34
CA LEU A 326 -31.08 -21.74 -2.54
C LEU A 326 -30.78 -22.73 -1.40
N GLY A 327 -30.10 -23.82 -1.73
CA GLY A 327 -29.65 -24.84 -0.79
C GLY A 327 -28.29 -24.51 -0.15
N GLY A 328 -28.09 -25.04 1.06
CA GLY A 328 -26.80 -25.01 1.76
C GLY A 328 -26.27 -23.60 2.08
N ASP A 329 -24.95 -23.47 2.08
CA ASP A 329 -24.22 -22.25 2.44
C ASP A 329 -24.50 -21.06 1.52
N ALA A 330 -24.91 -21.32 0.27
CA ALA A 330 -25.19 -20.29 -0.72
C ALA A 330 -26.36 -19.37 -0.31
N ARG A 331 -27.32 -19.89 0.46
CA ARG A 331 -28.49 -19.17 0.97
C ARG A 331 -28.11 -17.93 1.79
N GLY A 332 -27.10 -18.06 2.64
CA GLY A 332 -26.62 -16.99 3.50
C GLY A 332 -25.50 -16.16 2.86
N LEU A 333 -24.63 -16.82 2.07
CA LEU A 333 -23.45 -16.17 1.51
C LEU A 333 -23.76 -15.26 0.31
N LEU A 334 -24.70 -15.65 -0.57
CA LEU A 334 -25.03 -14.87 -1.78
C LEU A 334 -25.58 -13.46 -1.44
N PRO A 335 -26.57 -13.30 -0.52
CA PRO A 335 -27.01 -11.97 -0.08
C PRO A 335 -25.89 -11.15 0.57
N GLY A 336 -25.01 -11.79 1.34
CA GLY A 336 -23.84 -11.12 1.95
C GLY A 336 -22.89 -10.55 0.88
N MET A 337 -22.55 -11.36 -0.12
CA MET A 337 -21.64 -10.98 -1.22
C MET A 337 -22.19 -9.88 -2.14
N VAL A 338 -23.51 -9.86 -2.38
CA VAL A 338 -24.17 -8.99 -3.36
C VAL A 338 -24.74 -7.74 -2.73
N THR A 339 -25.50 -7.89 -1.64
CA THR A 339 -26.24 -6.79 -1.01
C THR A 339 -25.68 -6.38 0.36
N GLY A 340 -24.63 -7.05 0.83
CA GLY A 340 -24.02 -6.78 2.14
C GLY A 340 -24.84 -7.30 3.33
N ASP A 341 -25.85 -8.13 3.08
CA ASP A 341 -26.73 -8.66 4.12
C ASP A 341 -26.19 -9.99 4.65
N THR A 342 -25.51 -9.95 5.79
CA THR A 342 -24.92 -11.14 6.44
C THR A 342 -25.85 -11.77 7.49
N SER A 343 -27.10 -11.32 7.62
CA SER A 343 -28.03 -11.77 8.66
C SER A 343 -28.32 -13.27 8.62
N ARG A 344 -28.29 -13.87 7.42
CA ARG A 344 -28.58 -15.30 7.19
C ARG A 344 -27.33 -16.17 7.03
N LEU A 345 -26.14 -15.63 7.32
CA LEU A 345 -24.89 -16.39 7.18
C LEU A 345 -24.77 -17.40 8.32
N ASP A 346 -24.58 -18.68 7.97
CA ASP A 346 -24.35 -19.76 8.94
C ASP A 346 -23.14 -19.46 9.84
N ALA A 347 -23.27 -19.70 11.14
CA ALA A 347 -22.22 -19.42 12.11
C ALA A 347 -20.98 -20.29 11.88
N GLY A 348 -21.18 -21.54 11.45
CA GLY A 348 -20.08 -22.44 11.07
C GLY A 348 -19.31 -21.92 9.86
N LEU A 349 -20.03 -21.43 8.85
CA LEU A 349 -19.41 -20.81 7.67
C LEU A 349 -18.69 -19.50 7.98
N ASP A 350 -19.28 -18.62 8.80
CA ASP A 350 -18.63 -17.39 9.27
C ASP A 350 -17.32 -17.70 10.01
N GLY A 351 -17.33 -18.73 10.87
CA GLY A 351 -16.12 -19.24 11.53
C GLY A 351 -15.07 -19.75 10.55
N ALA A 352 -15.49 -20.57 9.57
CA ALA A 352 -14.60 -21.08 8.54
C ALA A 352 -13.95 -19.95 7.72
N MET A 353 -14.76 -18.98 7.27
CA MET A 353 -14.29 -17.79 6.54
C MET A 353 -13.29 -16.96 7.35
N LYS A 354 -13.48 -16.83 8.67
CA LYS A 354 -12.52 -16.16 9.56
C LYS A 354 -11.21 -16.93 9.67
N THR A 355 -11.28 -18.25 9.85
CA THR A 355 -10.11 -19.12 9.95
C THR A 355 -9.21 -19.01 8.73
N VAL A 356 -9.79 -18.96 7.53
CA VAL A 356 -9.03 -18.88 6.26
C VAL A 356 -8.87 -17.46 5.71
N GLY A 357 -9.20 -16.43 6.50
CA GLY A 357 -8.97 -15.03 6.12
C GLY A 357 -9.84 -14.52 4.95
N MET A 358 -11.01 -15.13 4.73
CA MET A 358 -11.95 -14.79 3.65
C MET A 358 -13.14 -13.94 4.11
N THR A 359 -13.16 -13.43 5.36
CA THR A 359 -14.23 -12.57 5.89
C THR A 359 -14.51 -11.33 5.05
N HIS A 360 -13.51 -10.81 4.31
CA HIS A 360 -13.73 -9.67 3.42
C HIS A 360 -14.58 -10.00 2.18
N LEU A 361 -14.86 -11.28 1.93
CA LEU A 361 -15.77 -11.76 0.88
C LEU A 361 -17.20 -11.93 1.39
N THR A 362 -17.44 -12.06 2.70
CA THR A 362 -18.80 -12.28 3.23
C THR A 362 -19.66 -11.02 3.18
N ALA A 363 -19.03 -9.87 3.04
CA ALA A 363 -19.68 -8.58 2.81
C ALA A 363 -19.18 -7.95 1.51
N VAL A 364 -19.88 -6.90 1.04
CA VAL A 364 -19.50 -6.18 -0.17
C VAL A 364 -18.16 -5.47 0.02
N SER A 365 -17.20 -5.80 -0.85
CA SER A 365 -15.85 -5.24 -0.81
C SER A 365 -15.60 -4.23 -1.93
N GLY A 366 -14.46 -3.51 -1.84
CA GLY A 366 -14.03 -2.60 -2.90
C GLY A 366 -13.71 -3.29 -4.23
N ALA A 367 -13.40 -4.59 -4.22
CA ALA A 367 -13.24 -5.38 -5.44
C ALA A 367 -14.58 -5.54 -6.18
N ASN A 368 -15.68 -5.74 -5.45
CA ASN A 368 -17.03 -5.78 -6.03
C ASN A 368 -17.37 -4.45 -6.71
N CYS A 369 -17.10 -3.32 -6.03
CA CYS A 369 -17.29 -1.99 -6.60
C CYS A 369 -16.48 -1.80 -7.90
N SER A 370 -15.23 -2.26 -7.92
CA SER A 370 -14.35 -2.16 -9.09
C SER A 370 -14.81 -3.04 -10.25
N LEU A 371 -15.30 -4.25 -9.96
CA LEU A 371 -15.88 -5.16 -10.95
C LEU A 371 -17.14 -4.55 -11.60
N ILE A 372 -18.08 -4.07 -10.78
CA ILE A 372 -19.32 -3.44 -11.24
C ILE A 372 -19.01 -2.19 -12.06
N LEU A 373 -18.12 -1.33 -11.57
CA LEU A 373 -17.70 -0.13 -12.30
C LEU A 373 -17.08 -0.49 -13.66
N GLY A 374 -16.21 -1.50 -13.68
CA GLY A 374 -15.54 -1.98 -14.88
C GLY A 374 -16.52 -2.57 -15.91
N THR A 375 -17.50 -3.36 -15.46
CA THR A 375 -18.51 -3.95 -16.35
C THR A 375 -19.48 -2.91 -16.87
N LEU A 376 -19.95 -1.97 -16.05
CA LEU A 376 -20.78 -0.85 -16.49
C LEU A 376 -20.06 0.00 -17.54
N LEU A 377 -18.78 0.29 -17.31
CA LEU A 377 -17.97 1.05 -18.27
C LEU A 377 -17.78 0.29 -19.59
N LEU A 378 -17.51 -1.02 -19.52
CA LEU A 378 -17.35 -1.88 -20.69
C LEU A 378 -18.66 -1.99 -21.48
N ALA A 379 -19.79 -2.16 -20.80
CA ALA A 379 -21.12 -2.20 -21.42
C ALA A 379 -21.49 -0.87 -22.08
N ALA A 380 -21.27 0.26 -21.41
CA ALA A 380 -21.50 1.57 -22.00
C ALA A 380 -20.58 1.82 -23.21
N ARG A 381 -19.33 1.34 -23.15
CA ARG A 381 -18.38 1.40 -24.27
C ARG A 381 -18.80 0.51 -25.44
N SER A 382 -19.32 -0.69 -25.20
CA SER A 382 -19.77 -1.61 -26.25
C SER A 382 -21.02 -1.08 -26.97
N LEU A 383 -21.88 -0.35 -26.26
CA LEU A 383 -23.00 0.42 -26.81
C LEU A 383 -22.57 1.71 -27.55
N ARG A 384 -21.27 1.92 -27.76
CA ARG A 384 -20.69 3.07 -28.50
C ARG A 384 -20.99 4.44 -27.91
N LEU A 385 -21.30 4.55 -26.60
CA LEU A 385 -21.48 5.84 -25.96
C LEU A 385 -20.18 6.67 -25.98
N PRO A 386 -20.27 8.02 -26.04
CA PRO A 386 -19.11 8.89 -25.91
C PRO A 386 -18.48 8.76 -24.53
N ARG A 387 -17.17 9.05 -24.41
CA ARG A 387 -16.38 8.85 -23.16
C ARG A 387 -17.04 9.45 -21.92
N ARG A 388 -17.63 10.65 -22.05
CA ARG A 388 -18.29 11.35 -20.94
C ARG A 388 -19.61 10.69 -20.53
N ALA A 389 -20.45 10.30 -21.49
CA ALA A 389 -21.71 9.62 -21.21
C ALA A 389 -21.46 8.24 -20.58
N ALA A 390 -20.48 7.48 -21.08
CA ALA A 390 -20.11 6.19 -20.50
C ALA A 390 -19.63 6.34 -19.05
N ALA A 391 -18.82 7.37 -18.74
CA ALA A 391 -18.40 7.67 -17.38
C ALA A 391 -19.59 8.08 -16.49
N ALA A 392 -20.50 8.91 -16.99
CA ALA A 392 -21.68 9.36 -16.25
C ALA A 392 -22.63 8.18 -15.90
N VAL A 393 -22.91 7.30 -16.87
CA VAL A 393 -23.74 6.10 -16.66
C VAL A 393 -23.07 5.16 -15.65
N SER A 394 -21.76 4.96 -15.75
CA SER A 394 -21.02 4.09 -14.83
C SER A 394 -20.97 4.66 -13.40
N LEU A 395 -20.85 5.99 -13.27
CA LEU A 395 -20.93 6.70 -11.99
C LEU A 395 -22.33 6.61 -11.38
N ALA A 396 -23.38 6.78 -12.19
CA ALA A 396 -24.76 6.66 -11.73
C ALA A 396 -25.06 5.23 -11.25
N GLY A 397 -24.64 4.22 -12.01
CA GLY A 397 -24.78 2.81 -11.61
C GLY A 397 -23.99 2.46 -10.36
N LEU A 398 -22.78 3.01 -10.19
CA LEU A 398 -22.01 2.87 -8.95
C LEU A 398 -22.71 3.54 -7.77
N GLY A 399 -23.25 4.75 -7.95
CA GLY A 399 -24.02 5.44 -6.92
C GLY A 399 -25.25 4.64 -6.48
N MET A 400 -25.99 4.08 -7.44
CA MET A 400 -27.12 3.18 -7.16
C MET A 400 -26.67 1.92 -6.41
N PHE A 401 -25.54 1.33 -6.78
CA PHE A 401 -24.98 0.17 -6.07
C PHE A 401 -24.58 0.50 -4.63
N VAL A 402 -23.90 1.63 -4.39
CA VAL A 402 -23.53 2.09 -3.04
C VAL A 402 -24.78 2.36 -2.21
N LEU A 403 -25.81 2.96 -2.81
CA LEU A 403 -27.09 3.19 -2.16
C LEU A 403 -27.79 1.89 -1.77
N MET A 404 -27.71 0.85 -2.62
CA MET A 404 -28.27 -0.48 -2.36
C MET A 404 -27.56 -1.23 -1.24
N VAL A 405 -26.23 -1.20 -1.22
CA VAL A 405 -25.41 -1.92 -0.24
C VAL A 405 -25.36 -1.19 1.10
N GLY A 406 -25.42 0.13 1.06
CA GLY A 406 -25.26 1.02 2.21
C GLY A 406 -23.84 1.60 2.31
N PRO A 407 -23.70 2.70 3.07
CA PRO A 407 -22.42 3.39 3.22
C PRO A 407 -21.48 2.65 4.19
N ASP A 408 -20.74 1.66 3.69
CA ASP A 408 -19.60 1.07 4.42
C ASP A 408 -18.29 1.79 4.06
N ALA A 409 -17.38 1.97 5.02
CA ALA A 409 -16.08 2.62 4.81
C ALA A 409 -15.27 2.02 3.65
N SER A 410 -15.36 0.71 3.44
CA SER A 410 -14.68 0.02 2.33
C SER A 410 -15.30 0.36 0.98
N VAL A 411 -16.63 0.43 0.93
CA VAL A 411 -17.44 0.75 -0.25
C VAL A 411 -17.28 2.21 -0.64
N LEU A 412 -17.39 3.13 0.32
CA LEU A 412 -17.23 4.58 0.10
C LEU A 412 -15.86 4.93 -0.50
N ARG A 413 -14.78 4.32 0.00
CA ARG A 413 -13.45 4.52 -0.59
C ARG A 413 -13.39 4.01 -2.03
N ALA A 414 -13.88 2.79 -2.28
CA ALA A 414 -13.85 2.21 -3.61
C ALA A 414 -14.69 3.03 -4.61
N ALA A 415 -15.85 3.53 -4.16
CA ALA A 415 -16.70 4.41 -4.92
C ALA A 415 -16.00 5.74 -5.25
N LEU A 416 -15.37 6.38 -4.26
CA LEU A 416 -14.66 7.64 -4.46
C LEU A 416 -13.44 7.46 -5.37
N MET A 417 -12.63 6.42 -5.19
CA MET A 417 -11.50 6.11 -6.06
C MET A 417 -11.97 5.81 -7.49
N GLY A 418 -13.06 5.05 -7.65
CA GLY A 418 -13.69 4.78 -8.94
C GLY A 418 -14.18 6.06 -9.62
N ALA A 419 -14.80 6.95 -8.86
CA ALA A 419 -15.30 8.22 -9.36
C ALA A 419 -14.18 9.16 -9.81
N ILE A 420 -13.13 9.30 -9.01
CA ILE A 420 -11.93 10.07 -9.36
C ILE A 420 -11.27 9.46 -10.61
N GLY A 421 -11.17 8.13 -10.68
CA GLY A 421 -10.60 7.40 -11.82
C GLY A 421 -11.36 7.65 -13.12
N LEU A 422 -12.70 7.51 -13.10
CA LEU A 422 -13.55 7.78 -14.25
C LEU A 422 -13.52 9.24 -14.69
N THR A 423 -13.53 10.17 -13.73
CA THR A 423 -13.43 11.60 -14.00
C THR A 423 -12.08 11.90 -14.68
N SER A 424 -10.99 11.35 -14.15
CA SER A 424 -9.66 11.48 -14.76
C SER A 424 -9.63 10.92 -16.19
N LEU A 425 -10.24 9.76 -16.43
CA LEU A 425 -10.35 9.15 -17.74
C LEU A 425 -11.18 10.01 -18.71
N ALA A 426 -12.27 10.61 -18.24
CA ALA A 426 -13.12 11.52 -19.01
C ALA A 426 -12.39 12.80 -19.43
N PHE A 427 -11.47 13.29 -18.59
CA PHE A 427 -10.59 14.43 -18.88
C PHE A 427 -9.27 14.04 -19.57
N GLY A 428 -9.10 12.77 -19.96
CA GLY A 428 -7.93 12.30 -20.70
C GLY A 428 -6.62 12.26 -19.89
N ARG A 429 -6.70 12.28 -18.55
CA ARG A 429 -5.53 12.20 -17.68
C ARG A 429 -5.36 10.78 -17.17
N ALA A 430 -4.19 10.18 -17.39
CA ALA A 430 -3.81 8.94 -16.72
C ALA A 430 -3.49 9.24 -15.25
N GLY A 431 -4.43 8.96 -14.35
CA GLY A 431 -4.20 9.16 -12.92
C GLY A 431 -3.35 8.05 -12.31
N ARG A 432 -2.59 8.41 -11.28
CA ARG A 432 -1.72 7.48 -10.54
C ARG A 432 -2.51 6.92 -9.36
N GLY A 433 -2.58 5.60 -9.21
CA GLY A 433 -3.37 4.93 -8.17
C GLY A 433 -3.11 5.44 -6.75
N LEU A 434 -1.85 5.80 -6.43
CA LEU A 434 -1.50 6.36 -5.13
C LEU A 434 -2.11 7.75 -4.89
N SER A 435 -2.15 8.60 -5.92
CA SER A 435 -2.75 9.93 -5.82
C SER A 435 -4.26 9.85 -5.59
N PHE A 436 -4.93 8.87 -6.22
CA PHE A 436 -6.35 8.60 -5.99
C PHE A 436 -6.61 8.10 -4.57
N LEU A 437 -5.74 7.23 -4.04
CA LEU A 437 -5.83 6.77 -2.67
C LEU A 437 -5.69 7.93 -1.67
N CYS A 438 -4.68 8.78 -1.84
CA CYS A 438 -4.49 9.96 -0.97
C CYS A 438 -5.68 10.92 -1.04
N LEU A 439 -6.20 11.19 -2.24
CA LEU A 439 -7.37 12.07 -2.39
C LEU A 439 -8.62 11.46 -1.77
N ALA A 440 -8.82 10.14 -1.90
CA ALA A 440 -9.95 9.45 -1.31
C ALA A 440 -9.88 9.46 0.23
N VAL A 441 -8.70 9.22 0.81
CA VAL A 441 -8.49 9.30 2.26
C VAL A 441 -8.76 10.71 2.78
N ILE A 442 -8.23 11.74 2.12
CA ILE A 442 -8.47 13.13 2.50
C ILE A 442 -9.97 13.46 2.43
N GLY A 443 -10.64 13.08 1.35
CA GLY A 443 -12.07 13.33 1.17
C GLY A 443 -12.92 12.66 2.27
N LEU A 444 -12.72 11.35 2.50
CA LEU A 444 -13.48 10.61 3.50
C LEU A 444 -13.25 11.13 4.92
N LEU A 445 -12.01 11.46 5.28
CA LEU A 445 -11.68 11.95 6.63
C LEU A 445 -12.14 13.40 6.88
N LEU A 446 -12.32 14.19 5.82
CA LEU A 446 -12.95 15.52 5.93
C LEU A 446 -14.46 15.42 6.11
N THR A 447 -15.11 14.38 5.57
CA THR A 447 -16.55 14.16 5.72
C THR A 447 -16.91 13.44 7.02
N ASP A 448 -16.10 12.45 7.44
CA ASP A 448 -16.28 11.73 8.69
C ASP A 448 -14.89 11.36 9.27
N PRO A 449 -14.42 12.09 10.30
CA PRO A 449 -13.12 11.87 10.90
C PRO A 449 -13.11 10.60 11.76
N GLY A 450 -14.27 10.12 12.20
CA GLY A 450 -14.41 8.88 12.95
C GLY A 450 -13.94 7.65 12.15
N LEU A 451 -13.96 7.72 10.81
CA LEU A 451 -13.43 6.66 9.96
C LEU A 451 -11.94 6.38 10.19
N ALA A 452 -11.16 7.36 10.69
CA ALA A 452 -9.71 7.23 10.85
C ALA A 452 -9.30 6.13 11.84
N THR A 453 -10.14 5.82 12.83
CA THR A 453 -9.90 4.80 13.85
C THR A 453 -10.63 3.48 13.59
N ARG A 454 -11.56 3.45 12.62
CA ARG A 454 -12.28 2.23 12.27
C ARG A 454 -11.34 1.25 11.58
N PHE A 455 -11.20 0.06 12.16
CA PHE A 455 -10.34 -1.01 11.61
C PHE A 455 -10.64 -1.35 10.14
N GLY A 456 -11.92 -1.37 9.75
CA GLY A 456 -12.32 -1.62 8.36
C GLY A 456 -11.75 -0.59 7.38
N PHE A 457 -11.70 0.69 7.76
CA PHE A 457 -11.09 1.74 6.95
C PHE A 457 -9.57 1.58 6.87
N ILE A 458 -8.90 1.37 8.01
CA ILE A 458 -7.44 1.16 8.11
C ILE A 458 -7.01 -0.01 7.22
N LEU A 459 -7.62 -1.18 7.41
CA LEU A 459 -7.30 -2.40 6.66
C LEU A 459 -7.48 -2.20 5.17
N SER A 460 -8.53 -1.47 4.78
CA SER A 460 -8.90 -1.31 3.39
C SER A 460 -8.03 -0.25 2.67
N VAL A 461 -7.53 0.77 3.37
CA VAL A 461 -6.45 1.65 2.88
C VAL A 461 -5.12 0.91 2.78
N LEU A 462 -4.73 0.14 3.80
CA LEU A 462 -3.49 -0.64 3.79
C LEU A 462 -3.47 -1.68 2.65
N ALA A 463 -4.58 -2.38 2.43
CA ALA A 463 -4.72 -3.31 1.30
C ALA A 463 -4.51 -2.60 -0.03
N THR A 464 -5.17 -1.45 -0.23
CA THR A 464 -5.05 -0.67 -1.47
C THR A 464 -3.64 -0.13 -1.66
N LEU A 465 -2.99 0.36 -0.59
CA LEU A 465 -1.60 0.81 -0.60
C LEU A 465 -0.65 -0.32 -0.98
N GLY A 466 -0.82 -1.50 -0.37
CA GLY A 466 -0.04 -2.70 -0.69
C GLY A 466 -0.19 -3.09 -2.16
N ILE A 467 -1.41 -3.13 -2.69
CA ILE A 467 -1.64 -3.46 -4.10
C ILE A 467 -1.00 -2.43 -5.04
N VAL A 468 -1.11 -1.13 -4.74
CA VAL A 468 -0.56 -0.06 -5.58
C VAL A 468 0.98 -0.03 -5.54
N VAL A 469 1.59 -0.32 -4.39
CA VAL A 469 3.05 -0.22 -4.18
C VAL A 469 3.75 -1.54 -4.49
N ALA A 470 3.24 -2.66 -4.00
CA ALA A 470 3.85 -3.98 -4.11
C ALA A 470 3.25 -4.81 -5.26
N GLY A 471 1.95 -4.69 -5.54
CA GLY A 471 1.24 -5.58 -6.47
C GLY A 471 1.90 -5.71 -7.85
N ARG A 472 2.29 -4.58 -8.46
CA ARG A 472 2.99 -4.65 -9.77
C ARG A 472 4.39 -5.26 -9.67
N ARG A 473 5.13 -4.97 -8.61
CA ARG A 473 6.47 -5.55 -8.40
C ARG A 473 6.35 -7.05 -8.25
N ILE A 474 5.42 -7.53 -7.42
CA ILE A 474 5.18 -8.96 -7.21
C ILE A 474 4.81 -9.66 -8.53
N MET A 475 3.96 -9.04 -9.36
CA MET A 475 3.66 -9.58 -10.69
C MET A 475 4.91 -9.69 -11.58
N ASP A 476 5.81 -8.71 -11.52
CA ASP A 476 7.05 -8.69 -12.30
C ASP A 476 8.08 -9.72 -11.81
N TRP A 477 7.91 -10.31 -10.60
CA TRP A 477 8.78 -11.39 -10.11
C TRP A 477 8.42 -12.75 -10.69
N LEU A 478 7.20 -12.89 -11.20
CA LEU A 478 6.71 -14.15 -11.70
C LEU A 478 7.27 -14.41 -13.11
N PRO A 479 7.62 -15.67 -13.45
CA PRO A 479 8.16 -15.98 -14.76
C PRO A 479 7.23 -15.50 -15.89
N PRO A 480 7.77 -15.03 -17.04
CA PRO A 480 6.97 -14.55 -18.16
C PRO A 480 6.05 -15.62 -18.77
N ALA A 481 6.29 -16.90 -18.47
CA ALA A 481 5.43 -18.02 -18.84
C ALA A 481 4.06 -18.00 -18.12
N VAL A 482 3.93 -17.30 -16.99
CA VAL A 482 2.68 -17.23 -16.24
C VAL A 482 1.77 -16.14 -16.82
N PRO A 483 0.51 -16.45 -17.18
CA PRO A 483 -0.42 -15.46 -17.67
C PRO A 483 -0.63 -14.32 -16.66
N ARG A 484 -0.76 -13.08 -17.16
CA ARG A 484 -0.89 -11.88 -16.31
C ARG A 484 -2.09 -11.94 -15.34
N TRP A 485 -3.16 -12.65 -15.71
CA TRP A 485 -4.33 -12.82 -14.85
C TRP A 485 -4.03 -13.73 -13.64
N VAL A 486 -3.25 -14.81 -13.82
CA VAL A 486 -2.77 -15.65 -12.71
C VAL A 486 -1.80 -14.86 -11.84
N ALA A 487 -0.88 -14.12 -12.47
CA ALA A 487 0.06 -13.27 -11.74
C ALA A 487 -0.66 -12.24 -10.87
N ALA A 488 -1.71 -11.59 -11.40
CA ALA A 488 -2.55 -10.66 -10.64
C ALA A 488 -3.32 -11.38 -9.53
N GLY A 489 -3.87 -12.57 -9.79
CA GLY A 489 -4.59 -13.40 -8.82
C GLY A 489 -3.74 -13.81 -7.61
N LEU A 490 -2.42 -13.96 -7.79
CA LEU A 490 -1.46 -14.21 -6.71
C LEU A 490 -0.94 -12.92 -6.06
N ALA A 491 -0.59 -11.94 -6.89
CA ALA A 491 0.06 -10.71 -6.42
C ALA A 491 -0.88 -9.84 -5.59
N VAL A 492 -2.17 -9.78 -5.92
CA VAL A 492 -3.14 -8.93 -5.21
C VAL A 492 -3.37 -9.42 -3.77
N PRO A 493 -3.76 -10.68 -3.51
CA PRO A 493 -3.95 -11.18 -2.14
C PRO A 493 -2.65 -11.16 -1.33
N LEU A 494 -1.52 -11.53 -1.95
CA LEU A 494 -0.22 -11.48 -1.27
C LEU A 494 0.15 -10.06 -0.84
N SER A 495 -0.05 -9.07 -1.72
CA SER A 495 0.20 -7.66 -1.39
C SER A 495 -0.68 -7.19 -0.24
N ALA A 496 -1.98 -7.54 -0.27
CA ALA A 496 -2.91 -7.17 0.77
C ALA A 496 -2.53 -7.83 2.10
N GLN A 497 -2.20 -9.12 2.10
CA GLN A 497 -1.86 -9.87 3.31
C GLN A 497 -0.61 -9.32 4.00
N VAL A 498 0.44 -8.97 3.24
CA VAL A 498 1.68 -8.39 3.80
C VAL A 498 1.42 -7.05 4.49
N PHE A 499 0.53 -6.21 3.95
CA PHE A 499 0.23 -4.89 4.50
C PHE A 499 -0.83 -4.92 5.61
N CYS A 500 -1.82 -5.80 5.50
CA CYS A 500 -2.93 -5.90 6.47
C CYS A 500 -2.61 -6.82 7.65
N GLY A 501 -1.73 -7.81 7.48
CA GLY A 501 -1.40 -8.82 8.47
C GLY A 501 -1.10 -8.26 9.88
N PRO A 502 -0.23 -7.25 10.02
CA PRO A 502 0.10 -6.67 11.33
C PRO A 502 -1.11 -6.08 12.07
N VAL A 503 -2.08 -5.51 11.34
CA VAL A 503 -3.31 -4.94 11.92
C VAL A 503 -4.33 -6.03 12.22
N ILE A 504 -4.40 -7.08 11.38
CA ILE A 504 -5.29 -8.22 11.60
C ILE A 504 -4.91 -8.96 12.90
N VAL A 505 -3.61 -9.10 13.20
CA VAL A 505 -3.13 -9.74 14.44
C VAL A 505 -3.58 -8.98 15.70
N LEU A 506 -3.75 -7.66 15.64
CA LEU A 506 -4.30 -6.89 16.76
C LEU A 506 -5.79 -7.17 17.01
N LEU A 507 -6.54 -7.53 15.96
CA LEU A 507 -7.96 -7.85 16.05
C LEU A 507 -8.20 -9.30 16.45
N GLN A 508 -7.37 -10.18 15.90
CA GLN A 508 -7.45 -11.61 16.11
C GLN A 508 -6.02 -12.13 16.17
N PRO A 509 -5.52 -12.52 17.35
CA PRO A 509 -4.12 -12.91 17.56
C PRO A 509 -3.87 -14.33 17.01
N GLN A 510 -4.02 -14.47 15.70
CA GLN A 510 -3.86 -15.71 14.97
C GLN A 510 -3.36 -15.46 13.56
N PHE A 511 -2.62 -16.42 13.02
CA PHE A 511 -2.15 -16.44 11.64
C PHE A 511 -2.89 -17.52 10.84
N SER A 512 -3.56 -17.08 9.78
CA SER A 512 -4.26 -17.95 8.83
C SER A 512 -3.27 -18.48 7.78
N ALA A 513 -2.74 -19.68 8.00
CA ALA A 513 -1.73 -20.30 7.13
C ALA A 513 -2.22 -20.48 5.69
N TYR A 514 -3.49 -20.87 5.54
CA TYR A 514 -4.11 -21.13 4.23
C TYR A 514 -4.82 -19.91 3.61
N ALA A 515 -4.62 -18.70 4.15
CA ALA A 515 -5.30 -17.52 3.62
C ALA A 515 -4.95 -17.23 2.16
N LEU A 516 -3.68 -17.32 1.77
CA LEU A 516 -3.27 -17.07 0.40
C LEU A 516 -3.89 -18.07 -0.60
N PRO A 517 -3.74 -19.40 -0.46
CA PRO A 517 -4.33 -20.34 -1.40
C PRO A 517 -5.87 -20.31 -1.41
N ALA A 518 -6.51 -20.12 -0.26
CA ALA A 518 -7.97 -19.99 -0.19
C ALA A 518 -8.45 -18.76 -0.97
N ASN A 519 -7.80 -17.61 -0.81
CA ASN A 519 -8.15 -16.38 -1.53
C ASN A 519 -7.89 -16.47 -3.04
N VAL A 520 -6.83 -17.16 -3.46
CA VAL A 520 -6.55 -17.38 -4.89
C VAL A 520 -7.63 -18.27 -5.51
N ALA A 521 -8.04 -19.34 -4.82
CA ALA A 521 -9.13 -20.20 -5.28
C ALA A 521 -10.47 -19.45 -5.33
N ALA A 522 -10.78 -18.68 -4.29
CA ALA A 522 -11.99 -17.86 -4.24
C ALA A 522 -12.02 -16.75 -5.30
N ALA A 523 -10.87 -16.15 -5.64
CA ALA A 523 -10.77 -15.05 -6.60
C ALA A 523 -11.30 -15.41 -7.99
N ALA A 524 -11.23 -16.67 -8.40
CA ALA A 524 -11.81 -17.14 -9.67
C ALA A 524 -13.35 -17.26 -9.62
N LEU A 525 -13.90 -17.54 -8.44
CA LEU A 525 -15.33 -17.78 -8.22
C LEU A 525 -16.10 -16.48 -7.92
N VAL A 526 -15.45 -15.48 -7.31
CA VAL A 526 -16.09 -14.22 -6.90
C VAL A 526 -16.67 -13.42 -8.07
N PRO A 527 -16.00 -13.21 -9.23
CA PRO A 527 -16.54 -12.36 -10.29
C PRO A 527 -17.89 -12.86 -10.85
N PRO A 528 -18.08 -14.17 -11.16
CA PRO A 528 -19.40 -14.68 -11.51
C PRO A 528 -20.47 -14.40 -10.45
N VAL A 529 -20.16 -14.59 -9.15
CA VAL A 529 -21.10 -14.31 -8.06
C VAL A 529 -21.51 -12.83 -8.05
N THR A 530 -20.52 -11.93 -8.08
CA THR A 530 -20.78 -10.50 -8.01
C THR A 530 -21.56 -10.01 -9.23
N LEU A 531 -21.18 -10.43 -10.45
CA LEU A 531 -21.81 -9.94 -11.68
C LEU A 531 -23.22 -10.50 -11.88
N LEU A 532 -23.40 -11.81 -11.74
CA LEU A 532 -24.72 -12.43 -11.91
C LEU A 532 -25.66 -12.08 -10.76
N GLY A 533 -25.13 -12.05 -9.53
CA GLY A 533 -25.89 -11.68 -8.34
C GLY A 533 -26.37 -10.22 -8.38
N THR A 534 -25.50 -9.27 -8.72
CA THR A 534 -25.91 -7.85 -8.86
C THR A 534 -26.87 -7.63 -10.02
N ALA A 535 -26.70 -8.34 -11.14
CA ALA A 535 -27.65 -8.28 -12.26
C ALA A 535 -29.03 -8.84 -11.88
N ALA A 536 -29.09 -9.85 -11.00
CA ALA A 536 -30.35 -10.43 -10.55
C ALA A 536 -31.17 -9.50 -9.64
N VAL A 537 -30.54 -8.58 -8.88
CA VAL A 537 -31.25 -7.70 -7.92
C VAL A 537 -32.44 -6.94 -8.54
N PRO A 538 -32.28 -6.14 -9.62
CA PRO A 538 -33.41 -5.47 -10.25
C PRO A 538 -34.38 -6.46 -10.93
N LEU A 539 -33.89 -7.61 -11.39
CA LEU A 539 -34.70 -8.60 -12.08
C LEU A 539 -35.65 -9.36 -11.16
N VAL A 540 -35.39 -9.40 -9.84
CA VAL A 540 -36.31 -10.05 -8.88
C VAL A 540 -37.72 -9.46 -8.98
N GLN A 541 -37.85 -8.16 -9.24
CA GLN A 541 -39.15 -7.50 -9.36
C GLN A 541 -39.67 -7.47 -10.80
N LEU A 542 -38.78 -7.35 -11.79
CA LEU A 542 -39.16 -7.23 -13.20
C LEU A 542 -39.49 -8.59 -13.84
N VAL A 543 -38.64 -9.59 -13.63
CA VAL A 543 -38.72 -10.92 -14.25
C VAL A 543 -38.24 -11.99 -13.26
N PRO A 544 -39.07 -12.42 -12.28
CA PRO A 544 -38.71 -13.40 -11.27
C PRO A 544 -38.05 -14.70 -11.77
N PRO A 545 -38.47 -15.34 -12.89
CA PRO A 545 -37.85 -16.58 -13.33
C PRO A 545 -36.42 -16.37 -13.85
N LEU A 546 -36.15 -15.24 -14.52
CA LEU A 546 -34.81 -14.89 -14.98
C LEU A 546 -33.90 -14.57 -13.79
N ALA A 547 -34.42 -13.87 -12.78
CA ALA A 547 -33.70 -13.63 -11.53
C ALA A 547 -33.34 -14.95 -10.84
N ALA A 548 -34.28 -15.89 -10.72
CA ALA A 548 -34.04 -17.19 -10.13
C ALA A 548 -32.94 -17.99 -10.87
N ALA A 549 -32.94 -17.97 -12.21
CA ALA A 549 -31.90 -18.62 -13.00
C ALA A 549 -30.51 -18.01 -12.74
N LEU A 550 -30.40 -16.67 -12.74
CA LEU A 550 -29.14 -15.98 -12.43
C LEU A 550 -28.68 -16.23 -10.99
N MET A 551 -29.62 -16.23 -10.03
CA MET A 551 -29.35 -16.50 -8.63
C MET A 551 -28.94 -17.95 -8.39
N ALA A 552 -29.46 -18.92 -9.15
CA ALA A 552 -29.04 -20.32 -9.07
C ALA A 552 -27.58 -20.48 -9.52
N VAL A 553 -27.20 -19.86 -10.65
CA VAL A 553 -25.81 -19.88 -11.13
C VAL A 553 -24.90 -19.15 -10.15
N ALA A 554 -25.25 -17.94 -9.72
CA ALA A 554 -24.49 -17.19 -8.72
C ALA A 554 -24.38 -17.96 -7.39
N GLY A 555 -25.45 -18.62 -6.97
CA GLY A 555 -25.53 -19.47 -5.79
C GLY A 555 -24.60 -20.68 -5.87
N ALA A 556 -24.47 -21.32 -7.04
CA ALA A 556 -23.52 -22.40 -7.25
C ALA A 556 -22.07 -21.93 -7.07
N PHE A 557 -21.70 -20.78 -7.65
CA PHE A 557 -20.37 -20.21 -7.45
C PHE A 557 -20.14 -19.76 -6.00
N ALA A 558 -21.16 -19.19 -5.33
CA ALA A 558 -21.08 -18.84 -3.91
C ALA A 558 -20.92 -20.09 -3.03
N GLY A 559 -21.64 -21.17 -3.33
CA GLY A 559 -21.45 -22.49 -2.72
C GLY A 559 -20.03 -23.03 -2.92
N GLY A 560 -19.44 -22.79 -4.10
CA GLY A 560 -18.02 -23.07 -4.36
C GLY A 560 -17.08 -22.29 -3.44
N VAL A 561 -17.32 -21.00 -3.23
CA VAL A 561 -16.53 -20.17 -2.29
C VAL A 561 -16.67 -20.69 -0.85
N ALA A 562 -17.88 -21.09 -0.44
CA ALA A 562 -18.12 -21.71 0.86
C ALA A 562 -17.40 -23.07 1.00
N GLY A 563 -17.42 -23.89 -0.04
CA GLY A 563 -16.70 -25.16 -0.10
C GLY A 563 -15.19 -24.97 0.03
N VAL A 564 -14.61 -23.97 -0.65
CA VAL A 564 -13.20 -23.59 -0.50
C VAL A 564 -12.90 -23.21 0.95
N ALA A 565 -13.78 -22.44 1.60
CA ALA A 565 -13.60 -22.06 3.00
C ALA A 565 -13.56 -23.28 3.92
N ARG A 566 -14.58 -24.14 3.84
CA ARG A 566 -14.67 -25.34 4.69
C ARG A 566 -13.53 -26.32 4.43
N PHE A 567 -13.10 -26.48 3.18
CA PHE A 567 -11.98 -27.33 2.82
C PHE A 567 -10.67 -26.88 3.49
N PHE A 568 -10.29 -25.61 3.36
CA PHE A 568 -9.05 -25.10 3.94
C PHE A 568 -9.12 -24.98 5.47
N THR A 569 -10.31 -24.77 6.06
CA THR A 569 -10.50 -24.81 7.51
C THR A 569 -10.30 -26.22 8.09
N ALA A 570 -10.67 -27.27 7.35
CA ALA A 570 -10.54 -28.65 7.80
C ALA A 570 -9.10 -29.18 7.79
N LEU A 571 -8.16 -28.47 7.14
CA LEU A 571 -6.76 -28.88 7.08
C LEU A 571 -6.04 -28.65 8.43
N PRO A 572 -5.10 -29.54 8.81
CA PRO A 572 -4.33 -29.37 10.02
C PRO A 572 -3.49 -28.07 9.96
N GLY A 573 -3.41 -27.35 11.08
CA GLY A 573 -2.67 -26.10 11.17
C GLY A 573 -3.32 -24.90 10.49
N ALA A 574 -4.64 -24.94 10.21
CA ALA A 574 -5.35 -23.82 9.58
C ALA A 574 -5.26 -22.52 10.37
N VAL A 575 -5.23 -22.62 11.71
CA VAL A 575 -5.05 -21.49 12.63
C VAL A 575 -3.79 -21.73 13.45
N LEU A 576 -2.85 -20.80 13.37
CA LEU A 576 -1.67 -20.77 14.24
C LEU A 576 -1.85 -19.63 15.25
N PRO A 577 -1.86 -19.90 16.56
CA PRO A 577 -1.94 -18.83 17.55
C PRO A 577 -0.73 -17.91 17.40
N TRP A 578 -0.96 -16.60 17.48
CA TRP A 578 0.08 -15.58 17.37
C TRP A 578 0.10 -14.73 18.65
N PRO A 579 1.24 -14.17 19.08
CA PRO A 579 1.27 -13.30 20.25
C PRO A 579 0.34 -12.09 20.12
N GLU A 580 -0.22 -11.63 21.25
CA GLU A 580 -1.10 -10.46 21.30
C GLU A 580 -0.32 -9.12 21.39
N GLY A 581 -1.04 -8.02 21.17
CA GLY A 581 -0.54 -6.66 21.42
C GLY A 581 0.57 -6.17 20.49
N LEU A 582 1.35 -5.18 20.96
CA LEU A 582 2.44 -4.55 20.18
C LEU A 582 3.54 -5.55 19.81
N PHE A 583 3.79 -6.54 20.67
CA PHE A 583 4.73 -7.61 20.38
C PHE A 583 4.23 -8.49 19.21
N GLY A 584 2.95 -8.85 19.21
CA GLY A 584 2.31 -9.54 18.09
C GLY A 584 2.41 -8.77 16.77
N LEU A 585 2.09 -7.46 16.81
CA LEU A 585 2.17 -6.59 15.64
C LEU A 585 3.58 -6.50 15.05
N THR A 586 4.59 -6.30 15.89
CA THR A 586 5.98 -6.12 15.43
C THR A 586 6.57 -7.41 14.89
N THR A 587 6.33 -8.54 15.55
CA THR A 587 6.75 -9.87 15.07
C THR A 587 6.06 -10.24 13.75
N MET A 588 4.77 -9.93 13.60
CA MET A 588 4.04 -10.17 12.35
C MET A 588 4.52 -9.27 11.20
N ALA A 589 4.84 -8.01 11.50
CA ALA A 589 5.43 -7.10 10.51
C ALA A 589 6.80 -7.61 10.04
N LEU A 590 7.65 -8.05 10.96
CA LEU A 590 8.94 -8.65 10.64
C LEU A 590 8.77 -9.93 9.82
N PHE A 591 7.84 -10.81 10.21
CA PHE A 591 7.52 -12.03 9.47
C PHE A 591 7.02 -11.73 8.05
N SER A 592 6.18 -10.70 7.88
CA SER A 592 5.67 -10.28 6.57
C SER A 592 6.79 -9.76 5.66
N VAL A 593 7.71 -8.95 6.20
CA VAL A 593 8.90 -8.46 5.48
C VAL A 593 9.84 -9.61 5.13
N ALA A 594 10.11 -10.51 6.08
CA ALA A 594 10.96 -11.68 5.88
C ALA A 594 10.37 -12.63 4.82
N SER A 595 9.05 -12.86 4.84
CA SER A 595 8.37 -13.68 3.83
C SER A 595 8.49 -13.08 2.43
N LEU A 596 8.31 -11.77 2.31
CA LEU A 596 8.45 -11.06 1.04
C LEU A 596 9.91 -11.09 0.54
N ALA A 597 10.88 -10.90 1.44
CA ALA A 597 12.29 -10.98 1.12
C ALA A 597 12.69 -12.38 0.68
N THR A 598 12.25 -13.42 1.39
CA THR A 598 12.50 -14.83 1.02
C THR A 598 11.90 -15.16 -0.34
N LEU A 599 10.67 -14.71 -0.62
CA LEU A 599 10.05 -14.88 -1.94
C LEU A 599 10.86 -14.16 -3.03
N TRP A 600 11.28 -12.92 -2.77
CA TRP A 600 12.14 -12.17 -3.69
C TRP A 600 13.45 -12.91 -3.97
N PHE A 601 14.15 -13.39 -2.94
CA PHE A 601 15.41 -14.11 -3.06
C PHE A 601 15.24 -15.45 -3.78
N ALA A 602 14.14 -16.17 -3.52
CA ALA A 602 13.83 -17.43 -4.17
C ALA A 602 13.57 -17.26 -5.68
N LEU A 603 12.89 -16.17 -6.07
CA LEU A 603 12.58 -15.84 -7.47
C LEU A 603 13.78 -15.19 -8.20
N HIS A 604 14.64 -14.44 -7.51
CA HIS A 604 15.80 -13.75 -8.08
C HIS A 604 17.13 -14.32 -7.60
N ARG A 605 17.32 -15.64 -7.73
CA ARG A 605 18.51 -16.37 -7.24
C ARG A 605 19.84 -15.71 -7.66
N ALA A 606 19.94 -15.24 -8.90
CA ALA A 606 21.14 -14.56 -9.40
C ALA A 606 21.40 -13.18 -8.73
N ALA A 607 20.34 -12.42 -8.41
CA ALA A 607 20.47 -11.16 -7.68
C ALA A 607 20.79 -11.39 -6.20
N ALA A 608 20.24 -12.45 -5.61
CA ALA A 608 20.54 -12.88 -4.25
C ALA A 608 22.03 -13.22 -4.09
N VAL A 609 22.59 -14.00 -5.02
CA VAL A 609 24.02 -14.34 -5.04
C VAL A 609 24.88 -13.07 -5.20
N ARG A 610 24.51 -12.14 -6.08
CA ARG A 610 25.22 -10.85 -6.20
C ARG A 610 25.19 -10.03 -4.91
N LEU A 611 24.05 -9.96 -4.23
CA LEU A 611 23.91 -9.23 -2.97
C LEU A 611 24.72 -9.90 -1.86
N ALA A 612 24.72 -11.23 -1.77
CA ALA A 612 25.51 -11.99 -0.81
C ALA A 612 27.02 -11.78 -1.04
N VAL A 613 27.46 -11.80 -2.30
CA VAL A 613 28.86 -11.52 -2.67
C VAL A 613 29.23 -10.06 -2.36
N ALA A 614 28.33 -9.11 -2.58
CA ALA A 614 28.54 -7.71 -2.24
C ALA A 614 28.63 -7.49 -0.72
N ALA A 615 27.70 -8.07 0.05
CA ALA A 615 27.70 -8.02 1.51
C ALA A 615 28.97 -8.67 2.10
N HIS A 616 29.40 -9.80 1.55
CA HIS A 616 30.66 -10.44 1.92
C HIS A 616 31.86 -9.53 1.61
N SER A 617 31.91 -8.91 0.42
CA SER A 617 32.99 -7.99 0.08
C SER A 617 33.03 -6.74 0.96
N TRP A 618 31.87 -6.25 1.40
CA TRP A 618 31.76 -5.13 2.33
C TRP A 618 32.21 -5.51 3.74
N ALA A 619 31.82 -6.69 4.22
CA ALA A 619 32.28 -7.22 5.52
C ALA A 619 33.81 -7.40 5.55
N VAL A 620 34.39 -7.92 4.47
CA VAL A 620 35.84 -8.04 4.31
C VAL A 620 36.50 -6.66 4.32
N ALA A 621 35.96 -5.67 3.59
CA ALA A 621 36.48 -4.31 3.60
C ALA A 621 36.42 -3.65 4.98
N CYS A 622 35.34 -3.87 5.75
CA CYS A 622 35.24 -3.38 7.13
C CYS A 622 36.25 -4.05 8.08
N LEU A 623 36.47 -5.37 7.92
CA LEU A 623 37.48 -6.10 8.70
C LEU A 623 38.89 -5.59 8.37
N ASP A 624 39.22 -5.41 7.09
CA ASP A 624 40.52 -4.87 6.66
C ASP A 624 40.74 -3.43 7.16
N LEU A 625 39.71 -2.59 7.11
CA LEU A 625 39.78 -1.23 7.67
C LEU A 625 40.01 -1.26 9.19
N SER A 626 39.33 -2.16 9.90
CA SER A 626 39.48 -2.31 11.34
C SER A 626 40.88 -2.80 11.74
N LEU A 627 41.48 -3.69 10.93
CA LEU A 627 42.84 -4.18 11.11
C LEU A 627 43.88 -3.10 10.76
N ALA A 628 43.64 -2.30 9.72
CA ALA A 628 44.50 -1.17 9.35
C ALA A 628 44.52 -0.09 10.44
N VAL A 629 43.36 0.24 11.03
CA VAL A 629 43.26 1.17 12.17
C VAL A 629 43.98 0.63 13.41
N ARG A 630 43.89 -0.68 13.70
CA ARG A 630 44.64 -1.31 14.81
C ARG A 630 46.15 -1.29 14.56
N ARG A 631 46.62 -1.53 13.33
CA ARG A 631 48.05 -1.44 12.97
C ARG A 631 48.57 0.01 13.04
N GLY A 632 47.78 0.99 12.60
CA GLY A 632 48.12 2.41 12.73
C GLY A 632 48.28 2.87 14.19
N ARG A 633 47.44 2.37 15.10
CA ARG A 633 47.56 2.60 16.55
C ARG A 633 48.80 1.93 17.17
N HIS A 634 49.19 0.76 16.70
CA HIS A 634 50.44 0.11 17.14
C HIS A 634 51.70 0.78 16.56
N GLY A 635 51.65 1.26 15.31
CA GLY A 635 52.73 2.01 14.69
C GLY A 635 53.01 3.36 15.37
N GLN A 636 51.95 4.09 15.77
CA GLN A 636 52.10 5.33 16.55
C GLN A 636 52.57 5.09 17.99
N ARG A 637 52.17 3.98 18.63
CA ARG A 637 52.73 3.59 19.94
C ARG A 637 54.20 3.17 19.85
N GLY A 638 54.62 2.51 18.78
CA GLY A 638 56.04 2.18 18.53
C GLY A 638 56.91 3.42 18.28
N LEU A 639 56.39 4.43 17.57
CA LEU A 639 57.10 5.69 17.34
C LEU A 639 57.14 6.59 18.59
N ALA A 640 56.08 6.61 19.41
CA ALA A 640 56.07 7.34 20.68
C ALA A 640 57.04 6.72 21.71
N VAL A 641 57.19 5.39 21.74
CA VAL A 641 58.17 4.71 22.61
C VAL A 641 59.61 4.91 22.11
N ARG A 642 59.82 5.09 20.80
CA ARG A 642 61.15 5.30 20.22
C ARG A 642 61.64 6.76 20.27
N HIS A 643 60.76 7.74 20.48
CA HIS A 643 61.15 9.14 20.72
C HIS A 643 61.37 9.51 22.20
N GLY A 644 61.13 8.59 23.14
CA GLY A 644 61.44 8.79 24.57
C GLY A 644 62.84 8.33 25.00
N ARG A 645 63.63 7.71 24.11
CA ARG A 645 64.97 7.21 24.40
C ARG A 645 65.85 7.34 23.16
N HIS A 646 66.37 8.54 22.95
CA HIS A 646 67.75 8.83 22.54
C HIS A 646 67.82 10.30 22.14
N GLY A 647 68.09 11.13 23.15
CA GLY A 647 68.81 12.37 22.92
C GLY A 647 70.28 12.06 22.65
N LEU A 648 70.88 12.97 21.87
CA LEU A 648 72.29 13.15 21.55
C LEU A 648 72.88 12.37 20.36
N VAL A 649 73.46 13.21 19.48
CA VAL A 649 74.50 12.99 18.47
C VAL A 649 74.04 13.03 17.00
N ASP A 650 74.23 14.24 16.47
CA ASP A 650 74.68 14.67 15.15
C ASP A 650 73.93 14.42 13.83
N ARG A 651 73.49 15.56 13.30
CA ARG A 651 73.67 16.06 11.93
C ARG A 651 74.51 15.18 11.00
N HIS A 652 73.88 14.66 9.95
CA HIS A 652 74.26 14.98 8.56
C HIS A 652 73.18 14.51 7.59
N GLY A 653 72.58 15.45 6.86
CA GLY A 653 71.84 15.16 5.64
C GLY A 653 72.78 14.99 4.45
N LEU A 654 72.30 14.29 3.43
CA LEU A 654 72.71 14.31 2.00
C LEU A 654 71.64 13.46 1.29
N VAL A 655 70.60 14.05 0.72
CA VAL A 655 70.51 14.58 -0.66
C VAL A 655 70.82 13.53 -1.73
N ASP A 656 69.75 13.19 -2.43
CA ASP A 656 69.65 12.47 -3.70
C ASP A 656 70.60 13.03 -4.77
N ARG A 657 71.28 12.13 -5.48
CA ARG A 657 71.88 12.43 -6.78
C ARG A 657 71.66 11.29 -7.77
N SER A 658 70.83 11.64 -8.75
CA SER A 658 70.70 11.14 -10.10
C SER A 658 72.02 10.74 -10.78
N GLY A 659 72.02 9.61 -11.49
CA GLY A 659 72.95 9.40 -12.61
C GLY A 659 73.30 7.95 -12.90
N ARG A 660 72.77 7.44 -14.02
CA ARG A 660 73.32 6.41 -14.94
C ARG A 660 74.13 5.26 -14.31
N GLY A 661 73.57 4.05 -14.37
CA GLY A 661 74.31 2.82 -14.12
C GLY A 661 73.60 1.59 -14.68
N THR A 662 74.25 0.99 -15.66
CA THR A 662 74.00 -0.28 -16.35
C THR A 662 73.41 -1.45 -15.54
N LEU A 663 72.63 -2.28 -16.25
CA LEU A 663 72.12 -3.59 -15.85
C LEU A 663 73.17 -4.44 -15.12
N ARG A 664 72.87 -4.86 -13.89
CA ARG A 664 73.47 -6.05 -13.28
C ARG A 664 72.38 -6.97 -12.73
N LEU A 665 72.44 -8.20 -13.23
CA LEU A 665 71.70 -9.36 -12.79
C LEU A 665 72.16 -9.72 -11.36
N CYS A 666 71.32 -9.49 -10.35
CA CYS A 666 71.55 -10.03 -9.00
C CYS A 666 70.70 -11.28 -8.81
N LYS A 667 71.33 -12.46 -8.96
CA LYS A 667 70.87 -13.69 -8.28
C LYS A 667 71.20 -13.57 -6.79
N PRO A 668 70.24 -13.68 -5.87
CA PRO A 668 70.56 -13.80 -4.45
C PRO A 668 70.73 -15.29 -4.12
N THR A 669 71.99 -15.73 -3.98
CA THR A 669 72.32 -16.95 -3.22
C THR A 669 73.28 -16.59 -2.12
N SER A 670 72.73 -16.50 -0.91
CA SER A 670 73.36 -16.74 0.38
C SER A 670 72.19 -16.83 1.37
N GLY A 671 71.94 -17.89 2.11
CA GLY A 671 72.69 -19.11 2.34
C GLY A 671 72.15 -19.69 3.65
N ARG A 672 71.60 -20.92 3.61
CA ARG A 672 71.55 -21.93 4.69
C ARG A 672 70.64 -23.10 4.25
N ASN A 673 71.29 -24.17 3.74
CA ASN A 673 70.75 -25.53 3.52
C ASN A 673 70.35 -26.16 4.88
N LEU A 674 69.20 -26.83 5.07
CA LEU A 674 68.72 -28.13 4.56
C LEU A 674 69.54 -29.35 5.01
N GLN A 675 69.00 -30.12 5.95
CA GLN A 675 69.30 -31.54 6.18
C GLN A 675 67.97 -32.30 6.41
N TRP A 676 67.59 -33.13 5.45
CA TRP A 676 66.73 -34.30 5.63
C TRP A 676 67.44 -35.50 5.01
N LEU A 677 67.43 -36.61 5.72
CA LEU A 677 68.19 -37.83 5.46
C LEU A 677 67.73 -38.56 4.17
N LEU A 678 68.71 -38.93 3.33
CA LEU A 678 68.57 -39.99 2.32
C LEU A 678 69.48 -41.19 2.71
N PRO A 679 69.09 -42.45 2.42
CA PRO A 679 69.82 -43.64 2.87
C PRO A 679 71.07 -43.92 2.02
N ARG A 680 72.12 -44.42 2.67
CA ARG A 680 73.43 -44.75 2.06
C ARG A 680 73.39 -46.04 1.23
N PRO A 681 74.11 -46.12 0.11
CA PRO A 681 74.35 -47.36 -0.61
C PRO A 681 75.57 -48.11 0.00
N ASN A 682 75.49 -49.44 0.02
CA ASN A 682 76.53 -50.44 0.34
C ASN A 682 76.74 -50.82 1.83
N ALA A 683 75.97 -51.82 2.29
CA ALA A 683 76.42 -52.88 3.21
C ALA A 683 75.55 -54.15 3.01
N PRO A 684 76.05 -55.38 3.25
CA PRO A 684 75.72 -56.56 2.44
C PRO A 684 74.55 -57.43 2.96
N GLY A 685 73.82 -58.04 2.00
CA GLY A 685 73.37 -59.45 1.99
C GLY A 685 72.39 -59.99 3.05
N LEU A 686 71.08 -59.97 2.71
CA LEU A 686 70.02 -61.02 2.78
C LEU A 686 70.09 -62.17 3.83
N PRO A 687 68.93 -62.60 4.41
CA PRO A 687 68.05 -63.53 3.66
C PRO A 687 66.52 -63.35 3.82
N ARG A 688 65.83 -64.08 2.94
CA ARG A 688 64.40 -64.09 2.57
C ARG A 688 63.47 -64.89 3.53
N ARG A 689 62.16 -64.72 3.27
CA ARG A 689 60.96 -65.58 3.51
C ARG A 689 60.22 -65.28 4.82
N GLY A 690 58.88 -65.26 4.90
CA GLY A 690 57.82 -65.69 3.97
C GLY A 690 56.45 -65.02 4.26
N PRO A 691 55.36 -65.42 3.57
CA PRO A 691 54.05 -64.74 3.55
C PRO A 691 53.09 -65.24 4.67
N PRO A 692 51.90 -64.61 4.83
CA PRO A 692 51.11 -64.53 6.08
C PRO A 692 50.14 -65.72 6.22
N PRO A 693 49.46 -65.91 7.38
CA PRO A 693 48.11 -65.36 7.49
C PRO A 693 47.61 -65.08 8.93
N GLY A 694 46.59 -64.22 9.01
CA GLY A 694 45.43 -64.54 9.85
C GLY A 694 45.13 -63.61 11.02
N VAL A 695 43.87 -63.12 11.02
CA VAL A 695 42.93 -63.12 12.16
C VAL A 695 43.41 -62.24 13.34
N THR A 696 42.81 -61.09 13.63
CA THR A 696 41.39 -60.71 13.67
C THR A 696 41.30 -59.20 13.82
#